data_AF-T0Q6J3-F1
#
_entry.id   AF-T0Q6J3-F1
#
_cell.length_a   1.000
_cell.length_b   1.000
_cell.length_c   1.000
_cell.angle_alpha   90.00
_cell.angle_beta   90.00
_cell.angle_gamma   90.00
#
_symmetry.space_group_name_H-M   'P 1'
#
loop_
_entity.id
_entity.type
_entity.pdbx_description
1 polymer ?
#
loop_
_entity_poly.entity_id
_entity_poly.type
_entity_poly.pdbx_seq_one_letter_code
_entity_poly.pdbx_strand_id
1 'polypeptide(L)'
;MAVRVLAAVAIAAASVHGQSWPPANQCSATGFASWTAQCPSLLATNAPTKVTQPQTGSLKATNLSTLDTLDQARVVLQGRSAVQAMDGLRSESAAWYNTSLTNMMIAFCHLTSTAADLTRCVANTSTNAARDRNNACIVVPGNGSCAALPGQCERLANCLWPTPNPNISPRQPRYTQAQIDTALGWVQQTYAESLVPYAAPGITLAVLTFLGFLAFFVLRCVCNKCGGRDPIERGYTWCAVLIPGISFFLFSLAIFICSVAAYIQNNSVTARMHDLFASLNEVLANAQVYAKNLLAPLNAIEASQAATVSAMKSALGNTDWIVAGAKALQTMGAAIDSTYSSAFPTTCVNKDSVCLQCPVALCGGATTQARTITAAIATTASQLDTTFQLARTTMYDGSATLFNAINTAQFNLDVLAAATNNSNAAVSTVQTSFDEISYGRSGLVLCIFILGLFVSLLGMLGFARGVCKNNSKMVHLLHVSWILGVLLCIISFVVASLLIAVSALWYDGCKYLDMIVNNMAPYFSAETSGILTSCIQGTCAIEGWNMKGQCRYKHARRAANDAGVAPLTAFQQLQSNPITVYSLGDFGYSADIQATLLSAAVRDMPPQKVTASKVEQLETPWDLYESTLASSGCKDPSLCFMQKKCNPGSACLVSFQDARVYAKAAAKIQSTLYMMNQDYQGNTNYNNSKGWPGGSQSLLNAGLTYATKLNAFVTTQLPPLTKLSVWSQINAVECTSDAGCSWINQEYAIVHDLLCQDLLGLCLNIALCVFLVALFLLPLAVCGILLQKRLRGIRGGTYGNMEQPEAPAPGVQLTPKQKLQAKLDALTKGPPTV
;
A
#
# COMPACT_ATOMS: atom_id res chain seq x y z
N MET A 1 -1.72 -14.93 27.84
CA MET A 1 -0.67 -13.92 27.57
C MET A 1 -0.20 -13.98 26.12
N ALA A 2 0.51 -15.04 25.66
CA ALA A 2 0.95 -15.19 24.27
C ALA A 2 -0.18 -15.03 23.23
N VAL A 3 -1.30 -15.70 23.48
CA VAL A 3 -2.59 -15.57 22.79
C VAL A 3 -3.07 -14.12 22.54
N ARG A 4 -2.91 -13.22 23.52
CA ARG A 4 -3.44 -11.85 23.41
C ARG A 4 -2.43 -10.86 22.82
N VAL A 5 -1.14 -11.21 22.85
CA VAL A 5 -0.07 -10.52 22.10
C VAL A 5 -0.28 -10.74 20.60
N LEU A 6 -0.62 -11.97 20.18
CA LEU A 6 -0.86 -12.33 18.77
C LEU A 6 -1.96 -11.50 18.08
N ALA A 7 -3.04 -11.14 18.77
CA ALA A 7 -4.14 -10.34 18.21
C ALA A 7 -3.76 -8.87 17.93
N ALA A 8 -2.79 -8.33 18.67
CA ALA A 8 -2.28 -6.98 18.45
C ALA A 8 -1.16 -6.95 17.41
N VAL A 9 -0.31 -7.99 17.44
CA VAL A 9 0.77 -8.21 16.49
C VAL A 9 0.20 -8.43 15.07
N ALA A 10 -0.98 -9.04 14.95
CA ALA A 10 -1.78 -9.13 13.72
C ALA A 10 -2.11 -7.79 13.04
N ILE A 11 -2.27 -6.71 13.79
CA ILE A 11 -2.57 -5.36 13.25
C ILE A 11 -1.28 -4.67 12.77
N ALA A 12 -0.13 -5.04 13.35
CA ALA A 12 1.18 -4.54 12.99
C ALA A 12 1.75 -5.22 11.74
N ALA A 13 1.08 -6.21 11.18
CA ALA A 13 1.68 -7.12 10.23
C ALA A 13 1.39 -6.70 8.78
N ALA A 14 2.33 -5.98 8.14
CA ALA A 14 2.30 -5.80 6.70
C ALA A 14 3.65 -5.44 6.05
N SER A 15 4.12 -6.21 5.05
CA SER A 15 4.94 -5.70 3.93
C SER A 15 5.06 -6.76 2.82
N VAL A 16 5.05 -6.35 1.53
CA VAL A 16 6.16 -6.37 0.56
C VAL A 16 5.67 -5.80 -0.81
N HIS A 17 6.44 -4.86 -1.37
CA HIS A 17 6.49 -4.32 -2.75
C HIS A 17 5.15 -4.04 -3.48
N GLY A 18 4.75 -2.79 -3.71
CA GLY A 18 5.53 -1.78 -4.43
C GLY A 18 5.12 -1.75 -5.91
N GLN A 19 3.97 -1.13 -6.21
CA GLN A 19 3.77 -0.47 -7.49
C GLN A 19 3.54 1.01 -7.20
N SER A 20 4.39 1.86 -7.78
CA SER A 20 4.20 3.30 -7.75
C SER A 20 2.84 3.63 -8.37
N TRP A 21 1.92 4.14 -7.56
CA TRP A 21 0.70 4.72 -8.08
C TRP A 21 1.00 6.12 -8.63
N PRO A 22 0.46 6.51 -9.79
CA PRO A 22 -0.34 5.71 -10.72
C PRO A 22 0.53 4.88 -11.69
N PRO A 23 -0.02 3.82 -12.30
CA PRO A 23 0.61 3.08 -13.39
C PRO A 23 1.06 4.03 -14.51
N ALA A 24 2.29 3.86 -15.00
CA ALA A 24 2.94 4.76 -15.97
C ALA A 24 2.18 4.96 -17.29
N ASN A 25 1.17 4.14 -17.55
CA ASN A 25 0.31 4.14 -18.73
C ASN A 25 -1.07 4.80 -18.52
N GLN A 26 -1.40 5.27 -17.31
CA GLN A 26 -2.71 5.88 -17.00
C GLN A 26 -2.66 7.37 -16.69
N CYS A 27 -1.47 7.94 -16.43
CA CYS A 27 -1.29 9.37 -16.19
C CYS A 27 -0.15 9.96 -17.03
N SER A 28 -0.35 11.14 -17.64
CA SER A 28 0.74 11.92 -18.24
C SER A 28 1.80 12.27 -17.19
N ALA A 29 3.09 12.12 -17.50
CA ALA A 29 4.22 12.36 -16.58
C ALA A 29 4.18 13.75 -15.91
N THR A 30 3.82 14.80 -16.64
CA THR A 30 3.63 16.16 -16.13
C THR A 30 2.47 16.26 -15.13
N GLY A 31 1.43 15.47 -15.35
CA GLY A 31 0.27 15.29 -14.48
C GLY A 31 0.64 14.85 -13.07
N PHE A 32 1.46 13.81 -13.02
CA PHE A 32 1.96 13.17 -11.80
C PHE A 32 2.90 14.09 -11.03
N ALA A 33 3.89 14.69 -11.69
CA ALA A 33 4.85 15.59 -11.05
C ALA A 33 4.19 16.77 -10.32
N SER A 34 3.15 17.40 -10.92
CA SER A 34 2.43 18.48 -10.23
C SER A 34 1.61 17.99 -9.03
N TRP A 35 1.12 16.75 -9.05
CA TRP A 35 0.36 16.18 -7.93
C TRP A 35 1.28 15.85 -6.76
N THR A 36 2.42 15.19 -7.01
CA THR A 36 3.43 14.88 -5.99
C THR A 36 3.96 16.15 -5.32
N ALA A 37 4.13 17.23 -6.09
CA ALA A 37 4.55 18.53 -5.55
C ALA A 37 3.50 19.22 -4.66
N GLN A 38 2.21 18.88 -4.79
CA GLN A 38 1.12 19.47 -3.99
C GLN A 38 0.89 18.75 -2.66
N CYS A 39 1.20 17.46 -2.58
CA CYS A 39 0.93 16.65 -1.39
C CYS A 39 1.53 17.20 -0.08
N PRO A 40 2.77 17.71 -0.01
CA PRO A 40 3.31 18.28 1.22
C PRO A 40 2.47 19.42 1.80
N SER A 41 1.91 20.28 0.93
CA SER A 41 1.06 21.40 1.35
C SER A 41 -0.32 20.94 1.83
N LEU A 42 -0.89 19.91 1.19
CA LEU A 42 -2.22 19.39 1.50
C LEU A 42 -2.23 18.56 2.79
N LEU A 43 -1.09 17.97 3.15
CA LEU A 43 -0.92 17.15 4.36
C LEU A 43 -0.35 17.94 5.54
N ALA A 44 -0.07 19.24 5.39
CA ALA A 44 0.59 20.04 6.44
C ALA A 44 -0.18 20.09 7.76
N THR A 45 -1.51 19.92 7.73
CA THR A 45 -2.37 19.88 8.92
C THR A 45 -2.61 18.47 9.46
N ASN A 46 -2.15 17.43 8.77
CA ASN A 46 -2.32 16.06 9.22
C ASN A 46 -1.49 15.83 10.47
N ALA A 47 -2.05 15.11 11.44
CA ALA A 47 -1.26 14.66 12.56
C ALA A 47 -0.21 13.67 12.03
N PRO A 48 1.08 13.84 12.38
CA PRO A 48 2.11 12.91 11.92
C PRO A 48 1.89 11.56 12.57
N THR A 49 2.03 10.50 11.78
CA THR A 49 2.25 9.16 12.33
C THR A 49 3.68 9.10 12.88
N LYS A 50 3.88 8.37 13.97
CA LYS A 50 5.21 8.18 14.55
C LYS A 50 5.68 6.79 14.17
N VAL A 51 6.92 6.65 13.74
CA VAL A 51 7.54 5.34 13.71
C VAL A 51 8.30 5.21 15.00
N THR A 52 8.01 4.15 15.76
CA THR A 52 8.74 3.74 16.96
C THR A 52 10.21 3.75 16.58
N GLN A 53 10.94 4.76 17.04
CA GLN A 53 12.37 4.78 16.78
C GLN A 53 12.95 3.64 17.60
N PRO A 54 13.61 2.67 16.95
CA PRO A 54 14.34 1.69 17.73
C PRO A 54 15.33 2.45 18.59
N GLN A 55 15.24 2.29 19.91
CA GLN A 55 16.20 2.81 20.90
C GLN A 55 17.60 2.37 20.48
N THR A 56 18.30 3.15 19.64
CA THR A 56 19.73 3.06 19.26
C THR A 56 20.34 1.65 19.30
N GLY A 57 19.59 0.65 18.81
CA GLY A 57 19.88 -0.74 19.10
C GLY A 57 18.96 -1.75 18.42
N SER A 58 18.03 -1.32 17.54
CA SER A 58 17.54 -2.25 16.51
C SER A 58 18.46 -2.18 15.31
N LEU A 59 18.87 -3.37 14.89
CA LEU A 59 19.69 -3.58 13.72
C LEU A 59 18.84 -3.36 12.46
N LYS A 60 18.78 -2.11 11.98
CA LYS A 60 18.53 -1.86 10.55
C LYS A 60 19.49 -2.73 9.74
N ALA A 61 19.00 -3.48 8.75
CA ALA A 61 19.76 -4.29 7.78
C ALA A 61 21.27 -3.98 7.77
N THR A 62 21.98 -4.54 8.74
CA THR A 62 23.30 -4.03 9.10
C THR A 62 24.32 -4.92 8.42
N ASN A 63 25.22 -4.29 7.68
CA ASN A 63 26.45 -4.93 7.26
C ASN A 63 27.16 -5.43 8.53
N LEU A 64 27.54 -6.71 8.61
CA LEU A 64 28.12 -7.30 9.83
C LEU A 64 29.35 -6.52 10.34
N SER A 65 29.95 -5.70 9.47
CA SER A 65 31.11 -4.85 9.74
C SER A 65 30.84 -3.57 10.52
N THR A 66 29.58 -3.18 10.78
CA THR A 66 29.24 -1.92 11.49
C THR A 66 28.60 -2.13 12.86
N LEU A 67 28.71 -3.35 13.40
CA LEU A 67 28.24 -3.72 14.73
C LEU A 67 29.24 -3.24 15.79
N ASP A 68 28.87 -2.21 16.54
CA ASP A 68 29.77 -1.52 17.48
C ASP A 68 30.01 -2.31 18.78
N THR A 69 29.24 -3.38 19.02
CA THR A 69 29.40 -4.26 20.19
C THR A 69 29.21 -5.75 19.85
N LEU A 70 30.00 -6.60 20.53
CA LEU A 70 29.97 -8.07 20.36
C LEU A 70 28.61 -8.70 20.74
N ASP A 71 27.83 -8.05 21.61
CA ASP A 71 26.51 -8.50 22.04
C ASP A 71 25.44 -8.32 20.96
N GLN A 72 25.46 -7.21 20.22
CA GLN A 72 24.49 -6.97 19.13
C GLN A 72 24.69 -7.96 17.97
N ALA A 73 25.95 -8.32 17.66
CA ALA A 73 26.27 -9.30 16.62
C ALA A 73 25.80 -10.72 17.02
N ARG A 74 25.93 -11.04 18.31
CA ARG A 74 25.53 -12.33 18.88
C ARG A 74 24.02 -12.51 18.87
N VAL A 75 23.24 -11.47 19.20
CA VAL A 75 21.77 -11.52 19.22
C VAL A 75 21.17 -11.79 17.82
N VAL A 76 21.67 -11.14 16.76
CA VAL A 76 21.16 -11.34 15.38
C VAL A 76 21.49 -12.73 14.82
N LEU A 77 22.71 -13.20 15.03
CA LEU A 77 23.12 -14.55 14.63
C LEU A 77 22.33 -15.62 15.40
N GLN A 78 22.04 -15.38 16.69
CA GLN A 78 21.24 -16.28 17.52
C GLN A 78 19.76 -16.30 17.14
N GLY A 79 19.13 -15.15 16.86
CA GLY A 79 17.72 -15.06 16.48
C GLY A 79 17.40 -15.83 15.19
N ARG A 80 18.20 -15.62 14.12
CA ARG A 80 18.01 -16.36 12.85
C ARG A 80 18.22 -17.86 13.02
N SER A 81 19.21 -18.26 13.81
CA SER A 81 19.44 -19.69 14.11
C SER A 81 18.30 -20.31 14.91
N ALA A 82 17.67 -19.56 15.82
CA ALA A 82 16.54 -20.02 16.61
C ALA A 82 15.27 -20.19 15.77
N VAL A 83 14.99 -19.26 14.85
CA VAL A 83 13.89 -19.39 13.87
C VAL A 83 14.11 -20.63 13.02
N GLN A 84 15.32 -20.84 12.47
CA GLN A 84 15.62 -22.00 11.64
C GLN A 84 15.53 -23.33 12.42
N ALA A 85 15.97 -23.34 13.68
CA ALA A 85 15.85 -24.51 14.54
C ALA A 85 14.38 -24.87 14.80
N MET A 86 13.53 -23.87 15.08
CA MET A 86 12.10 -24.08 15.26
C MET A 86 11.37 -24.44 13.96
N ASP A 87 11.83 -23.94 12.82
CA ASP A 87 11.30 -24.30 11.51
C ASP A 87 11.49 -25.79 11.20
N GLY A 88 12.63 -26.37 11.59
CA GLY A 88 12.87 -27.81 11.49
C GLY A 88 12.14 -28.66 12.54
N LEU A 89 11.84 -28.11 13.72
CA LEU A 89 11.19 -28.84 14.82
C LEU A 89 9.67 -28.78 14.79
N ARG A 90 9.09 -27.66 14.35
CA ARG A 90 7.65 -27.39 14.39
C ARG A 90 6.92 -27.55 13.09
N SER A 91 7.53 -27.16 11.97
CA SER A 91 7.16 -27.44 10.56
C SER A 91 5.72 -27.94 10.28
N GLU A 92 4.70 -27.25 10.78
CA GLU A 92 3.30 -27.61 10.50
C GLU A 92 2.92 -27.18 9.07
N SER A 93 1.92 -27.85 8.50
CA SER A 93 1.45 -27.51 7.14
C SER A 93 0.79 -26.12 7.11
N ALA A 94 0.83 -25.46 5.94
CA ALA A 94 0.14 -24.18 5.74
C ALA A 94 -1.38 -24.28 6.02
N ALA A 95 -1.99 -25.43 5.75
CA ALA A 95 -3.39 -25.69 6.07
C ALA A 95 -3.64 -25.71 7.58
N TRP A 96 -2.74 -26.33 8.35
CA TRP A 96 -2.80 -26.34 9.82
C TRP A 96 -2.68 -24.92 10.38
N TYR A 97 -1.71 -24.13 9.91
CA TYR A 97 -1.55 -22.75 10.36
C TYR A 97 -2.76 -21.88 10.04
N ASN A 98 -3.40 -22.11 8.89
CA ASN A 98 -4.63 -21.39 8.54
C ASN A 98 -5.78 -21.76 9.48
N THR A 99 -6.03 -23.05 9.69
CA THR A 99 -7.06 -23.53 10.63
C THR A 99 -6.80 -23.05 12.06
N SER A 100 -5.55 -23.10 12.49
CA SER A 100 -5.11 -22.61 13.80
C SER A 100 -5.41 -21.13 13.96
N LEU A 101 -4.99 -20.31 12.99
CA LEU A 101 -5.22 -18.86 13.04
C LEU A 101 -6.71 -18.53 13.02
N THR A 102 -7.51 -19.19 12.18
CA THR A 102 -8.96 -19.00 12.15
C THR A 102 -9.59 -19.33 13.51
N ASN A 103 -9.27 -20.47 14.11
CA ASN A 103 -9.80 -20.86 15.42
C ASN A 103 -9.33 -19.92 16.53
N MET A 104 -8.06 -19.50 16.50
CA MET A 104 -7.54 -18.50 17.43
C MET A 104 -8.28 -17.17 17.32
N MET A 105 -8.52 -16.66 16.11
CA MET A 105 -9.25 -15.40 15.90
C MET A 105 -10.70 -15.47 16.39
N ILE A 106 -11.39 -16.59 16.15
CA ILE A 106 -12.76 -16.81 16.66
C ILE A 106 -12.76 -16.87 18.20
N ALA A 107 -11.87 -17.67 18.78
CA ALA A 107 -11.77 -17.82 20.23
C ALA A 107 -11.38 -16.49 20.91
N PHE A 108 -10.44 -15.74 20.34
CA PHE A 108 -10.02 -14.45 20.88
C PHE A 108 -11.12 -13.42 20.78
N CYS A 109 -11.85 -13.37 19.66
CA CYS A 109 -13.01 -12.50 19.54
C CYS A 109 -13.97 -12.70 20.73
N HIS A 110 -14.23 -13.93 21.13
CA HIS A 110 -15.08 -14.21 22.30
C HIS A 110 -14.39 -13.85 23.63
N LEU A 111 -13.13 -14.28 23.84
CA LEU A 111 -12.41 -14.15 25.12
C LEU A 111 -11.96 -12.72 25.46
N THR A 112 -11.83 -11.84 24.47
CA THR A 112 -11.46 -10.43 24.67
C THR A 112 -12.67 -9.50 24.63
N SER A 113 -13.85 -10.01 24.27
CA SER A 113 -15.09 -9.25 24.26
C SER A 113 -15.70 -9.17 25.65
N THR A 114 -16.18 -7.99 26.04
CA THR A 114 -17.05 -7.85 27.22
C THR A 114 -18.45 -8.40 26.92
N ALA A 115 -19.26 -8.65 27.95
CA ALA A 115 -20.67 -9.02 27.76
C ALA A 115 -21.43 -7.98 26.90
N ALA A 116 -21.06 -6.70 27.03
CA ALA A 116 -21.59 -5.64 26.19
C ALA A 116 -21.13 -5.78 24.73
N ASP A 117 -19.90 -6.23 24.44
CA ASP A 117 -19.40 -6.42 23.07
C ASP A 117 -20.10 -7.55 22.32
N LEU A 118 -20.67 -8.51 23.05
CA LEU A 118 -21.43 -9.61 22.48
C LEU A 118 -22.87 -9.22 22.13
N THR A 119 -23.40 -8.08 22.63
CA THR A 119 -24.77 -7.65 22.33
C THR A 119 -24.87 -6.90 21.01
N ARG A 120 -25.86 -7.29 20.18
CA ARG A 120 -26.17 -6.64 18.90
C ARG A 120 -26.75 -5.24 19.06
N CYS A 121 -27.68 -5.08 19.99
CA CYS A 121 -28.38 -3.81 20.22
C CYS A 121 -27.76 -3.08 21.41
N VAL A 122 -27.52 -1.79 21.24
CA VAL A 122 -26.95 -0.90 22.25
C VAL A 122 -27.80 0.34 22.43
N ALA A 123 -27.82 0.91 23.63
CA ALA A 123 -28.57 2.13 23.90
C ALA A 123 -28.17 3.23 22.92
N ASN A 124 -29.13 4.03 22.45
CA ASN A 124 -28.87 5.08 21.48
C ASN A 124 -27.70 5.94 21.93
N THR A 125 -27.63 6.36 23.20
CA THR A 125 -26.57 7.19 23.80
C THR A 125 -25.16 6.56 23.87
N SER A 126 -25.01 5.27 23.59
CA SER A 126 -23.70 4.58 23.63
C SER A 126 -22.76 5.10 22.55
N THR A 127 -21.45 5.16 22.85
CA THR A 127 -20.38 5.42 21.87
C THR A 127 -20.25 4.30 20.83
N ASN A 128 -20.80 3.12 21.12
CA ASN A 128 -20.78 1.96 20.22
C ASN A 128 -22.06 1.86 19.38
N ALA A 129 -22.96 2.84 19.43
CA ALA A 129 -24.16 2.87 18.60
C ALA A 129 -23.80 3.25 17.16
N ALA A 130 -24.24 2.44 16.20
CA ALA A 130 -24.15 2.75 14.79
C ALA A 130 -25.22 3.79 14.45
N ARG A 131 -24.78 5.04 14.33
CA ARG A 131 -25.63 6.17 13.99
C ARG A 131 -25.27 6.72 12.62
N ASP A 132 -26.28 7.21 11.93
CA ASP A 132 -26.10 8.05 10.77
C ASP A 132 -25.71 9.48 11.19
N ARG A 133 -25.52 10.35 10.20
CA ARG A 133 -25.13 11.74 10.41
C ARG A 133 -26.16 12.63 11.08
N ASN A 134 -27.44 12.27 11.04
CA ASN A 134 -28.48 12.98 11.77
C ASN A 134 -28.53 12.54 13.24
N ASN A 135 -27.52 11.77 13.67
CA ASN A 135 -27.45 11.15 14.98
C ASN A 135 -28.59 10.14 15.22
N ALA A 136 -29.18 9.62 14.14
CA ALA A 136 -30.24 8.62 14.18
C ALA A 136 -29.66 7.21 14.03
N CYS A 137 -30.30 6.22 14.64
CA CYS A 137 -29.83 4.83 14.55
C CYS A 137 -29.91 4.31 13.11
N ILE A 138 -28.86 3.62 12.65
CA ILE A 138 -28.92 2.88 11.37
C ILE A 138 -29.89 1.71 11.52
N VAL A 139 -30.87 1.64 10.61
CA VAL A 139 -31.90 0.59 10.59
C VAL A 139 -31.50 -0.52 9.63
N VAL A 140 -31.39 -1.74 10.14
CA VAL A 140 -31.15 -2.94 9.31
C VAL A 140 -32.48 -3.65 9.03
N PRO A 141 -32.76 -4.10 7.79
CA PRO A 141 -33.98 -4.81 7.44
C PRO A 141 -34.07 -6.21 8.09
N GLY A 142 -35.27 -6.62 8.51
CA GLY A 142 -35.57 -8.00 8.94
C GLY A 142 -35.99 -8.15 10.42
N ASN A 143 -36.49 -9.34 10.77
CA ASN A 143 -36.92 -9.68 12.13
C ASN A 143 -35.76 -9.57 13.12
N GLY A 144 -35.98 -8.89 14.26
CA GLY A 144 -34.95 -8.63 15.26
C GLY A 144 -34.05 -7.42 14.98
N SER A 145 -34.50 -6.48 14.13
CA SER A 145 -33.85 -5.17 13.98
C SER A 145 -33.80 -4.43 15.32
N CYS A 146 -32.66 -3.86 15.68
CA CYS A 146 -32.53 -3.09 16.93
C CYS A 146 -33.41 -1.84 16.94
N ALA A 147 -33.83 -1.35 15.76
CA ALA A 147 -34.75 -0.23 15.62
C ALA A 147 -36.17 -0.54 16.10
N ALA A 148 -36.55 -1.83 16.21
CA ALA A 148 -37.83 -2.24 16.76
C ALA A 148 -37.90 -2.14 18.29
N LEU A 149 -36.75 -1.95 18.96
CA LEU A 149 -36.64 -1.81 20.40
C LEU A 149 -36.54 -0.32 20.76
N PRO A 150 -37.42 0.22 21.63
CA PRO A 150 -37.37 1.64 22.02
C PRO A 150 -36.01 2.03 22.60
N GLY A 151 -35.39 3.08 22.03
CA GLY A 151 -34.13 3.64 22.53
C GLY A 151 -32.87 2.81 22.24
N GLN A 152 -32.95 1.81 21.36
CA GLN A 152 -31.82 0.97 20.97
C GLN A 152 -31.39 1.26 19.52
N CYS A 153 -30.08 1.24 19.27
CA CYS A 153 -29.48 1.26 17.94
C CYS A 153 -28.77 -0.08 17.67
N GLU A 154 -28.52 -0.37 16.39
CA GLU A 154 -27.52 -1.37 16.00
C GLU A 154 -26.14 -0.96 16.55
N ARG A 155 -25.33 -1.93 16.99
CA ARG A 155 -23.93 -1.66 17.37
C ARG A 155 -23.06 -1.35 16.14
N LEU A 156 -22.02 -0.53 16.28
CA LEU A 156 -20.89 -0.50 15.35
C LEU A 156 -20.29 -1.90 15.16
N ALA A 157 -19.61 -2.11 14.03
CA ALA A 157 -19.00 -3.40 13.75
C ALA A 157 -17.90 -3.72 14.78
N ASN A 158 -17.80 -4.99 15.14
CA ASN A 158 -16.70 -5.51 15.97
C ASN A 158 -16.30 -6.90 15.46
N CYS A 159 -15.51 -7.62 16.26
CA CYS A 159 -15.01 -8.94 15.86
C CYS A 159 -16.13 -9.97 15.63
N LEU A 160 -17.32 -9.80 16.24
CA LEU A 160 -18.46 -10.69 16.13
C LEU A 160 -19.54 -10.14 15.19
N TRP A 161 -19.89 -8.87 15.33
CA TRP A 161 -20.96 -8.23 14.58
C TRP A 161 -20.41 -7.53 13.34
N PRO A 162 -20.78 -7.96 12.11
CA PRO A 162 -20.35 -7.29 10.88
C PRO A 162 -20.99 -5.91 10.76
N THR A 163 -20.55 -5.10 9.79
CA THR A 163 -21.14 -3.79 9.47
C THR A 163 -22.67 -3.87 9.34
N PRO A 164 -23.44 -3.00 10.04
CA PRO A 164 -24.86 -2.84 9.79
C PRO A 164 -25.06 -2.40 8.34
N ASN A 165 -25.79 -3.19 7.55
CA ASN A 165 -26.09 -2.86 6.16
C ASN A 165 -27.60 -2.65 5.99
N PRO A 166 -28.04 -1.44 5.59
CA PRO A 166 -29.46 -1.14 5.44
C PRO A 166 -30.13 -1.79 4.22
N ASN A 167 -29.35 -2.41 3.30
CA ASN A 167 -29.85 -2.77 1.97
C ASN A 167 -29.89 -4.29 1.65
N ILE A 168 -29.23 -5.16 2.42
CA ILE A 168 -28.89 -6.51 1.93
C ILE A 168 -29.57 -7.66 2.69
N SER A 169 -29.71 -7.61 4.02
CA SER A 169 -30.34 -8.71 4.81
C SER A 169 -30.30 -8.44 6.32
N PRO A 170 -31.07 -9.19 7.15
CA PRO A 170 -30.93 -9.16 8.60
C PRO A 170 -29.50 -9.47 9.04
N ARG A 171 -28.96 -8.63 9.93
CA ARG A 171 -27.60 -8.71 10.44
C ARG A 171 -27.41 -9.95 11.32
N GLN A 172 -26.52 -10.85 10.91
CA GLN A 172 -26.14 -12.05 11.64
C GLN A 172 -24.72 -11.90 12.21
N PRO A 173 -24.39 -12.58 13.33
CA PRO A 173 -23.03 -12.63 13.83
C PRO A 173 -22.12 -13.36 12.83
N ARG A 174 -20.86 -12.92 12.72
CA ARG A 174 -19.80 -13.55 11.90
C ARG A 174 -19.55 -14.99 12.28
N TYR A 175 -19.67 -15.28 13.57
CA TYR A 175 -19.44 -16.60 14.13
C TYR A 175 -20.70 -17.06 14.86
N THR A 176 -21.15 -18.25 14.51
CA THR A 176 -22.21 -18.94 15.24
C THR A 176 -21.67 -19.44 16.58
N GLN A 177 -22.56 -19.68 17.55
CA GLN A 177 -22.15 -20.23 18.85
C GLN A 177 -21.41 -21.57 18.68
N ALA A 178 -21.85 -22.43 17.75
CA ALA A 178 -21.18 -23.69 17.45
C ALA A 178 -19.74 -23.50 16.96
N GLN A 179 -19.47 -22.47 16.15
CA GLN A 179 -18.11 -22.12 15.72
C GLN A 179 -17.27 -21.60 16.88
N ILE A 180 -17.85 -20.81 17.78
CA ILE A 180 -17.17 -20.32 18.99
C ILE A 180 -16.79 -21.50 19.89
N ASP A 181 -17.72 -22.42 20.15
CA ASP A 181 -17.50 -23.59 21.00
C ASP A 181 -16.44 -24.51 20.38
N THR A 182 -16.49 -24.71 19.06
CA THR A 182 -15.47 -25.47 18.30
C THR A 182 -14.10 -24.83 18.41
N ALA A 183 -14.02 -23.50 18.23
CA ALA A 183 -12.77 -22.76 18.31
C ALA A 183 -12.17 -22.77 19.74
N LEU A 184 -13.00 -22.60 20.77
CA LEU A 184 -12.58 -22.71 22.17
C LEU A 184 -12.07 -24.11 22.49
N GLY A 185 -12.80 -25.15 22.06
CA GLY A 185 -12.37 -26.54 22.21
C GLY A 185 -11.05 -26.81 21.51
N TRP A 186 -10.87 -26.31 20.29
CA TRP A 186 -9.63 -26.44 19.52
C TRP A 186 -8.45 -25.77 20.22
N VAL A 187 -8.60 -24.53 20.72
CA VAL A 187 -7.54 -23.80 21.44
C VAL A 187 -7.17 -24.49 22.76
N GLN A 188 -8.16 -25.03 23.48
CA GLN A 188 -7.93 -25.66 24.78
C GLN A 188 -7.36 -27.08 24.67
N GLN A 189 -7.73 -27.83 23.64
CA GLN A 189 -7.37 -29.24 23.48
C GLN A 189 -6.36 -29.42 22.36
N THR A 190 -6.77 -29.24 21.10
CA THR A 190 -5.95 -29.56 19.92
C THR A 190 -4.67 -28.71 19.83
N TYR A 191 -4.76 -27.41 20.10
CA TYR A 191 -3.58 -26.54 20.11
C TYR A 191 -2.66 -26.87 21.28
N ALA A 192 -3.22 -27.08 22.48
CA ALA A 192 -2.43 -27.45 23.65
C ALA A 192 -1.70 -28.80 23.46
N GLU A 193 -2.37 -29.79 22.85
CA GLU A 193 -1.80 -31.07 22.47
C GLU A 193 -0.65 -30.91 21.47
N SER A 194 -0.75 -29.96 20.52
CA SER A 194 0.34 -29.65 19.58
C SER A 194 1.62 -29.14 20.27
N LEU A 195 1.53 -28.66 21.52
CA LEU A 195 2.69 -28.19 22.30
C LEU A 195 3.33 -29.31 23.14
N VAL A 196 2.64 -30.43 23.34
CA VAL A 196 3.11 -31.56 24.16
C VAL A 196 4.45 -32.13 23.68
N PRO A 197 4.71 -32.33 22.37
CA PRO A 197 5.99 -32.87 21.90
C PRO A 197 7.21 -32.03 22.32
N TYR A 198 7.03 -30.73 22.52
CA TYR A 198 8.10 -29.81 22.91
C TYR A 198 8.34 -29.83 24.42
N ALA A 199 7.29 -30.07 25.21
CA ALA A 199 7.38 -30.19 26.65
C ALA A 199 7.82 -31.61 27.10
N ALA A 200 7.48 -32.64 26.32
CA ALA A 200 7.66 -34.04 26.70
C ALA A 200 9.10 -34.46 27.06
N PRO A 201 10.17 -34.03 26.34
CA PRO A 201 11.52 -34.49 26.64
C PRO A 201 12.00 -34.08 28.04
N GLY A 202 11.79 -32.82 28.42
CA GLY A 202 12.19 -32.34 29.75
C GLY A 202 11.35 -32.95 30.87
N ILE A 203 10.03 -33.10 30.68
CA ILE A 203 9.17 -33.77 31.67
C ILE A 203 9.59 -35.24 31.86
N THR A 204 9.89 -35.94 30.77
CA THR A 204 10.36 -37.34 30.83
C THR A 204 11.67 -37.44 31.61
N LEU A 205 12.64 -36.56 31.35
CA LEU A 205 13.90 -36.51 32.09
C LEU A 205 13.70 -36.14 33.57
N ALA A 206 12.76 -35.26 33.90
CA ALA A 206 12.41 -34.93 35.27
C ALA A 206 11.83 -36.15 36.01
N VAL A 207 10.91 -36.89 35.38
CA VAL A 207 10.30 -38.11 35.95
C VAL A 207 11.35 -39.21 36.12
N LEU A 208 12.19 -39.45 35.10
CA LEU A 208 13.29 -40.42 35.19
C LEU A 208 14.28 -40.06 36.30
N THR A 209 14.62 -38.78 36.43
CA THR A 209 15.50 -38.29 37.50
C THR A 209 14.86 -38.48 38.88
N PHE A 210 13.55 -38.22 39.01
CA PHE A 210 12.80 -38.42 40.25
C PHE A 210 12.73 -39.90 40.65
N LEU A 211 12.35 -40.78 39.72
CA LEU A 211 12.29 -42.22 39.97
C LEU A 211 13.66 -42.80 40.28
N GLY A 212 14.70 -42.37 39.55
CA GLY A 212 16.09 -42.76 39.81
C GLY A 212 16.58 -42.30 41.18
N PHE A 213 16.25 -41.07 41.57
CA PHE A 213 16.54 -40.54 42.90
C PHE A 213 15.82 -41.31 44.00
N LEU A 214 14.53 -41.60 43.83
CA LEU A 214 13.73 -42.35 44.80
C LEU A 214 14.30 -43.76 44.99
N ALA A 215 14.58 -44.47 43.88
CA ALA A 215 15.18 -45.80 43.91
C ALA A 215 16.55 -45.78 44.60
N PHE A 216 17.42 -44.83 44.24
CA PHE A 216 18.72 -44.66 44.88
C PHE A 216 18.59 -44.34 46.38
N PHE A 217 17.68 -43.44 46.75
CA PHE A 217 17.46 -43.05 48.13
C PHE A 217 16.95 -44.22 48.97
N VAL A 218 15.98 -45.00 48.48
CA VAL A 218 15.48 -46.20 49.17
C VAL A 218 16.58 -47.25 49.30
N LEU A 219 17.30 -47.56 48.21
CA LEU A 219 18.37 -48.54 48.24
C LEU A 219 19.51 -48.14 49.18
N ARG A 220 19.87 -46.86 49.24
CA ARG A 220 20.95 -46.33 50.09
C ARG A 220 20.53 -46.15 51.56
N CYS A 221 19.35 -45.58 51.82
CA CYS A 221 18.91 -45.22 53.16
C CYS A 221 18.17 -46.36 53.90
N VAL A 222 17.42 -47.19 53.18
CA VAL A 222 16.59 -48.27 53.74
C VAL A 222 17.27 -49.63 53.57
N CYS A 223 17.75 -49.96 52.37
CA CYS A 223 18.34 -51.28 52.10
C CYS A 223 19.86 -51.38 52.31
N ASN A 224 20.54 -50.25 52.60
CA ASN A 224 22.01 -50.14 52.69
C ASN A 224 22.78 -50.72 51.48
N LYS A 225 22.15 -50.77 50.30
CA LYS A 225 22.73 -51.19 49.01
C LYS A 225 23.16 -49.95 48.19
N CYS A 226 23.71 -50.15 46.99
CA CYS A 226 24.19 -49.05 46.11
C CYS A 226 25.25 -48.14 46.76
N GLY A 227 26.30 -48.76 47.29
CA GLY A 227 27.45 -48.06 47.85
C GLY A 227 27.36 -47.75 49.34
N GLY A 228 26.30 -48.15 50.05
CA GLY A 228 26.23 -48.22 51.53
C GLY A 228 26.44 -46.91 52.29
N ARG A 229 26.14 -46.91 53.60
CA ARG A 229 26.47 -45.79 54.52
C ARG A 229 27.96 -45.72 54.84
N ASP A 230 28.65 -46.86 54.78
CA ASP A 230 30.00 -47.02 55.33
C ASP A 230 31.10 -47.04 54.24
N PRO A 231 32.28 -46.47 54.52
CA PRO A 231 33.42 -46.49 53.60
C PRO A 231 34.01 -47.90 53.41
N ILE A 232 34.83 -48.08 52.36
CA ILE A 232 35.57 -49.34 52.15
C ILE A 232 36.69 -49.44 53.18
N GLU A 233 36.83 -50.60 53.82
CA GLU A 233 37.81 -50.88 54.88
C GLU A 233 39.27 -50.64 54.45
N ARG A 234 39.60 -50.87 53.17
CA ARG A 234 40.94 -50.64 52.58
C ARG A 234 41.32 -49.16 52.38
N GLY A 235 40.42 -48.21 52.64
CA GLY A 235 40.65 -46.78 52.40
C GLY A 235 40.64 -46.38 50.90
N TYR A 236 40.89 -45.10 50.61
CA TYR A 236 40.89 -44.54 49.25
C TYR A 236 42.20 -43.79 48.96
N THR A 237 42.69 -43.88 47.72
CA THR A 237 43.87 -43.12 47.26
C THR A 237 43.56 -41.64 47.06
N TRP A 238 44.58 -40.78 47.12
CA TRP A 238 44.45 -39.35 46.83
C TRP A 238 43.89 -39.07 45.43
N CYS A 239 44.31 -39.84 44.41
CA CYS A 239 43.77 -39.74 43.05
C CYS A 239 42.28 -40.10 43.01
N ALA A 240 41.82 -41.07 43.81
CA ALA A 240 40.41 -41.41 43.92
C ALA A 240 39.58 -40.29 44.58
N VAL A 241 40.18 -39.35 45.30
CA VAL A 241 39.46 -38.23 45.93
C VAL A 241 39.54 -36.96 45.07
N LEU A 242 40.70 -36.71 44.44
CA LEU A 242 40.93 -35.54 43.59
C LEU A 242 40.12 -35.57 42.30
N ILE A 243 39.99 -36.72 41.62
CA ILE A 243 39.28 -36.79 40.33
C ILE A 243 37.81 -36.34 40.48
N PRO A 244 37.00 -36.89 41.41
CA PRO A 244 35.65 -36.39 41.64
C PRO A 244 35.60 -34.94 42.12
N GLY A 245 36.63 -34.46 42.83
CA GLY A 245 36.74 -33.07 43.28
C GLY A 245 36.95 -32.08 42.13
N ILE A 246 37.85 -32.39 41.19
CA ILE A 246 38.10 -31.59 39.99
C ILE A 246 36.87 -31.62 39.09
N SER A 247 36.26 -32.79 38.87
CA SER A 247 35.01 -32.89 38.12
C SER A 247 33.88 -32.08 38.74
N PHE A 248 33.73 -32.12 40.08
CA PHE A 248 32.76 -31.28 40.80
C PHE A 248 33.00 -29.79 40.51
N PHE A 249 34.24 -29.32 40.58
CA PHE A 249 34.60 -27.94 40.30
C PHE A 249 34.30 -27.53 38.84
N LEU A 250 34.61 -28.38 37.86
CA LEU A 250 34.33 -28.11 36.45
C LEU A 250 32.84 -27.99 36.17
N PHE A 251 32.01 -28.89 36.72
CA PHE A 251 30.55 -28.80 36.57
C PHE A 251 29.97 -27.60 37.33
N SER A 252 30.51 -27.26 38.50
CA SER A 252 30.19 -26.03 39.23
C SER A 252 30.46 -24.77 38.41
N LEU A 253 31.60 -24.72 37.70
CA LEU A 253 31.96 -23.60 36.82
C LEU A 253 31.02 -23.52 35.61
N ALA A 254 30.67 -24.66 35.00
CA ALA A 254 29.71 -24.71 33.90
C ALA A 254 28.33 -24.20 34.33
N ILE A 255 27.83 -24.62 35.51
CA ILE A 255 26.58 -24.12 36.08
C ILE A 255 26.64 -22.61 36.31
N PHE A 256 27.77 -22.08 36.80
CA PHE A 256 27.96 -20.64 36.96
C PHE A 256 27.88 -19.89 35.63
N ILE A 257 28.57 -20.36 34.58
CA ILE A 257 28.53 -19.73 33.24
C ILE A 257 27.09 -19.73 32.68
N CYS A 258 26.40 -20.87 32.74
CA CYS A 258 25.00 -20.97 32.30
C CYS A 258 24.06 -20.07 33.10
N SER A 259 24.32 -19.91 34.40
CA SER A 259 23.51 -19.05 35.29
C SER A 259 23.67 -17.57 34.95
N VAL A 260 24.90 -17.12 34.68
CA VAL A 260 25.18 -15.74 34.26
C VAL A 260 24.57 -15.46 32.89
N ALA A 261 24.73 -16.37 31.94
CA ALA A 261 24.15 -16.21 30.60
C ALA A 261 22.62 -16.11 30.63
N ALA A 262 21.96 -17.00 31.38
CA ALA A 262 20.51 -16.99 31.51
C ALA A 262 19.98 -15.76 32.28
N TYR A 263 20.73 -15.25 33.27
CA TYR A 263 20.39 -14.02 33.97
C TYR A 263 20.36 -12.82 33.02
N ILE A 264 21.42 -12.63 32.23
CA ILE A 264 21.52 -11.54 31.26
C ILE A 264 20.36 -11.61 30.27
N GLN A 265 20.10 -12.79 29.71
CA GLN A 265 19.03 -13.00 28.73
C GLN A 265 17.63 -12.78 29.31
N ASN A 266 17.37 -13.20 30.56
CA ASN A 266 16.06 -13.01 31.19
C ASN A 266 15.70 -11.53 31.38
N ASN A 267 16.68 -10.69 31.74
CA ASN A 267 16.46 -9.24 31.80
C ASN A 267 16.19 -8.65 30.41
N SER A 268 16.87 -9.15 29.38
CA SER A 268 16.60 -8.78 27.98
C SER A 268 15.19 -9.17 27.54
N VAL A 269 14.66 -10.34 27.92
CA VAL A 269 13.28 -10.75 27.58
C VAL A 269 12.25 -9.76 28.13
N THR A 270 12.40 -9.33 29.38
CA THR A 270 11.47 -8.36 29.98
C THR A 270 11.53 -7.01 29.27
N ALA A 271 12.73 -6.50 28.96
CA ALA A 271 12.90 -5.27 28.20
C ALA A 271 12.27 -5.38 26.79
N ARG A 272 12.55 -6.47 26.06
CA ARG A 272 12.01 -6.70 24.71
C ARG A 272 10.50 -6.89 24.66
N MET A 273 9.90 -7.46 25.71
CA MET A 273 8.44 -7.51 25.83
C MET A 273 7.83 -6.11 26.01
N HIS A 274 8.46 -5.23 26.77
CA HIS A 274 8.02 -3.83 26.87
C HIS A 274 8.18 -3.07 25.55
N ASP A 275 9.30 -3.28 24.84
CA ASP A 275 9.51 -2.72 23.49
C ASP A 275 8.42 -3.20 22.51
N LEU A 276 8.04 -4.48 22.60
CA LEU A 276 6.96 -5.06 21.80
C LEU A 276 5.60 -4.40 22.13
N PHE A 277 5.22 -4.29 23.41
CA PHE A 277 3.97 -3.63 23.80
C PHE A 277 3.94 -2.15 23.39
N ALA A 278 5.06 -1.43 23.51
CA ALA A 278 5.17 -0.05 23.06
C ALA A 278 4.95 0.07 21.54
N SER A 279 5.59 -0.79 20.75
CA SER A 279 5.44 -0.80 19.29
C SER A 279 3.99 -1.13 18.88
N LEU A 280 3.34 -2.07 19.58
CA LEU A 280 1.93 -2.42 19.34
C LEU A 280 0.99 -1.27 19.67
N ASN A 281 1.22 -0.56 20.78
CA ASN A 281 0.43 0.62 21.13
C ASN A 281 0.62 1.75 20.10
N GLU A 282 1.84 1.93 19.57
CA GLU A 282 2.12 2.94 18.54
C GLU A 282 1.47 2.59 17.20
N VAL A 283 1.49 1.31 16.77
CA VAL A 283 0.75 0.83 15.60
C VAL A 283 -0.74 1.17 15.71
N LEU A 284 -1.33 0.90 16.87
CA LEU A 284 -2.74 1.20 17.12
C LEU A 284 -3.00 2.72 17.15
N ALA A 285 -2.12 3.50 17.77
CA ALA A 285 -2.24 4.96 17.76
C ALA A 285 -2.14 5.54 16.34
N ASN A 286 -1.20 5.05 15.53
CA ASN A 286 -1.03 5.46 14.14
C ASN A 286 -2.22 5.06 13.26
N ALA A 287 -2.81 3.88 13.46
CA ALA A 287 -4.02 3.47 12.75
C ALA A 287 -5.19 4.43 13.03
N GLN A 288 -5.30 4.94 14.27
CA GLN A 288 -6.30 5.96 14.61
C GLN A 288 -6.00 7.31 13.97
N VAL A 289 -4.74 7.74 14.00
CA VAL A 289 -4.28 8.97 13.34
C VAL A 289 -4.55 8.91 11.84
N TYR A 290 -4.24 7.78 11.21
CA TYR A 290 -4.49 7.53 9.79
C TYR A 290 -5.99 7.58 9.46
N ALA A 291 -6.84 6.91 10.23
CA ALA A 291 -8.28 6.97 10.06
C ALA A 291 -8.81 8.41 10.19
N LYS A 292 -8.34 9.17 11.19
CA LYS A 292 -8.71 10.57 11.42
C LYS A 292 -8.25 11.49 10.28
N ASN A 293 -7.03 11.31 9.78
CA ASN A 293 -6.47 12.08 8.67
C ASN A 293 -7.24 11.83 7.36
N LEU A 294 -7.85 10.65 7.18
CA LEU A 294 -8.75 10.36 6.05
C LEU A 294 -10.19 10.88 6.27
N LEU A 295 -10.70 10.81 7.50
CA LEU A 295 -12.06 11.27 7.83
C LEU A 295 -12.23 12.77 7.63
N ALA A 296 -11.25 13.59 8.00
CA ALA A 296 -11.33 15.05 7.90
C ALA A 296 -11.62 15.55 6.46
N PRO A 297 -10.85 15.18 5.43
CA PRO A 297 -11.13 15.59 4.06
C PRO A 297 -12.40 14.95 3.50
N LEU A 298 -12.75 13.71 3.88
CA LEU A 298 -14.02 13.09 3.47
C LEU A 298 -15.23 13.87 4.02
N ASN A 299 -15.17 14.31 5.29
CA ASN A 299 -16.21 15.12 5.91
C ASN A 299 -16.34 16.48 5.20
N ALA A 300 -15.22 17.07 4.79
CA ALA A 300 -15.21 18.32 4.03
C ALA A 300 -15.77 18.15 2.61
N ILE A 301 -15.52 17.03 1.93
CA ILE A 301 -16.11 16.72 0.61
C ILE A 301 -17.63 16.67 0.72
N GLU A 302 -18.15 15.96 1.72
CA GLU A 302 -19.59 15.81 1.89
C GLU A 302 -20.26 17.13 2.32
N ALA A 303 -19.67 17.91 3.22
CA ALA A 303 -20.15 19.26 3.54
C ALA A 303 -20.21 20.18 2.30
N SER A 304 -19.34 19.94 1.31
CA SER A 304 -19.31 20.69 0.05
C SER A 304 -20.23 20.13 -1.05
N GLN A 305 -20.97 19.05 -0.79
CA GLN A 305 -21.78 18.33 -1.78
C GLN A 305 -22.77 19.25 -2.50
N ALA A 306 -23.69 19.89 -1.76
CA ALA A 306 -24.77 20.68 -2.36
C ALA A 306 -24.23 21.88 -3.14
N ALA A 307 -23.19 22.55 -2.61
CA ALA A 307 -22.53 23.66 -3.27
C ALA A 307 -21.80 23.22 -4.55
N THR A 308 -21.11 22.08 -4.51
CA THR A 308 -20.39 21.50 -5.66
C THR A 308 -21.34 21.08 -6.77
N VAL A 309 -22.42 20.36 -6.44
CA VAL A 309 -23.44 19.93 -7.40
C VAL A 309 -24.13 21.15 -8.02
N SER A 310 -24.50 22.15 -7.21
CA SER A 310 -25.13 23.39 -7.68
C SER A 310 -24.22 24.19 -8.62
N ALA A 311 -22.95 24.37 -8.24
CA ALA A 311 -21.96 25.07 -9.08
C ALA A 311 -21.72 24.35 -10.41
N MET A 312 -21.56 23.02 -10.38
CA MET A 312 -21.39 22.21 -11.59
C MET A 312 -22.64 22.26 -12.50
N LYS A 313 -23.84 22.17 -11.93
CA LYS A 313 -25.09 22.25 -12.68
C LYS A 313 -25.26 23.62 -13.34
N SER A 314 -24.97 24.69 -12.62
CA SER A 314 -25.03 26.06 -13.12
C SER A 314 -24.08 26.30 -14.29
N ALA A 315 -22.84 25.82 -14.17
CA ALA A 315 -21.81 26.04 -15.19
C ALA A 315 -21.93 25.10 -16.40
N LEU A 316 -22.28 23.83 -16.20
CA LEU A 316 -22.26 22.81 -17.27
C LEU A 316 -23.62 22.52 -17.89
N GLY A 317 -24.73 22.95 -17.27
CA GLY A 317 -26.08 22.64 -17.71
C GLY A 317 -26.45 23.17 -19.10
N ASN A 318 -25.77 24.22 -19.57
CA ASN A 318 -26.02 24.87 -20.86
C ASN A 318 -24.78 24.86 -21.77
N THR A 319 -24.12 23.71 -21.94
CA THR A 319 -22.87 23.60 -22.73
C THR A 319 -23.05 23.03 -24.15
N ASP A 320 -24.26 22.60 -24.52
CA ASP A 320 -24.53 21.96 -25.82
C ASP A 320 -24.25 22.87 -27.03
N TRP A 321 -24.27 24.19 -26.82
CA TRP A 321 -23.91 25.17 -27.85
C TRP A 321 -22.44 25.06 -28.29
N ILE A 322 -21.54 24.48 -27.48
CA ILE A 322 -20.12 24.34 -27.80
C ILE A 322 -19.94 23.43 -29.02
N VAL A 323 -20.61 22.27 -29.02
CA VAL A 323 -20.55 21.31 -30.14
C VAL A 323 -21.42 21.79 -31.30
N ALA A 324 -22.64 22.25 -31.02
CA ALA A 324 -23.55 22.70 -32.07
C ALA A 324 -22.99 23.91 -32.84
N GLY A 325 -22.40 24.88 -32.14
CA GLY A 325 -21.76 26.05 -32.75
C GLY A 325 -20.53 25.68 -33.58
N ALA A 326 -19.68 24.79 -33.09
CA ALA A 326 -18.52 24.32 -33.85
C ALA A 326 -18.92 23.53 -35.10
N LYS A 327 -19.97 22.71 -35.00
CA LYS A 327 -20.55 21.97 -36.14
C LYS A 327 -21.11 22.92 -37.21
N ALA A 328 -21.77 24.00 -36.78
CA ALA A 328 -22.25 25.03 -37.70
C ALA A 328 -21.09 25.70 -38.45
N LEU A 329 -20.01 26.07 -37.75
CA LEU A 329 -18.79 26.61 -38.37
C LEU A 329 -18.13 25.62 -39.33
N GLN A 330 -18.05 24.34 -38.96
CA GLN A 330 -17.53 23.28 -39.83
C GLN A 330 -18.34 23.21 -41.14
N THR A 331 -19.67 23.29 -41.04
CA THR A 331 -20.57 23.24 -42.20
C THR A 331 -20.39 24.47 -43.09
N MET A 332 -20.26 25.66 -42.51
CA MET A 332 -19.96 26.90 -43.25
C MET A 332 -18.60 26.85 -43.96
N GLY A 333 -17.54 26.39 -43.29
CA GLY A 333 -16.20 26.26 -43.90
C GLY A 333 -16.18 25.21 -45.02
N ALA A 334 -16.91 24.10 -44.86
CA ALA A 334 -17.09 23.12 -45.93
C ALA A 334 -17.88 23.70 -47.12
N ALA A 335 -18.88 24.55 -46.86
CA ALA A 335 -19.63 25.25 -47.91
C ALA A 335 -18.71 26.20 -48.72
N ILE A 336 -17.82 26.95 -48.06
CA ILE A 336 -16.83 27.80 -48.76
C ILE A 336 -15.98 26.97 -49.74
N ASP A 337 -15.42 25.85 -49.28
CA ASP A 337 -14.62 24.98 -50.15
C ASP A 337 -15.46 24.40 -51.31
N SER A 338 -16.61 23.80 -50.98
CA SER A 338 -17.45 23.15 -52.00
C SER A 338 -18.02 24.11 -53.04
N THR A 339 -18.32 25.35 -52.65
CA THR A 339 -18.91 26.35 -53.53
C THR A 339 -17.84 27.03 -54.36
N TYR A 340 -16.70 27.42 -53.79
CA TYR A 340 -15.76 28.34 -54.46
C TYR A 340 -14.52 27.68 -55.07
N SER A 341 -14.17 26.45 -54.68
CA SER A 341 -12.99 25.77 -55.25
C SER A 341 -13.09 25.50 -56.76
N SER A 342 -14.30 25.52 -57.33
CA SER A 342 -14.54 25.33 -58.77
C SER A 342 -15.55 26.31 -59.40
N ALA A 343 -15.99 27.34 -58.68
CA ALA A 343 -17.01 28.28 -59.18
C ALA A 343 -16.51 29.29 -60.23
N PHE A 344 -15.20 29.49 -60.32
CA PHE A 344 -14.62 30.48 -61.23
C PHE A 344 -14.44 29.88 -62.64
N PRO A 345 -14.92 30.55 -63.70
CA PRO A 345 -14.77 30.07 -65.06
C PRO A 345 -13.30 30.09 -65.47
N THR A 346 -12.88 29.07 -66.22
CA THR A 346 -11.60 29.08 -66.96
C THR A 346 -11.92 29.40 -68.42
N THR A 347 -11.48 30.56 -68.89
CA THR A 347 -11.84 31.08 -70.20
C THR A 347 -10.61 31.65 -70.89
N CYS A 348 -10.25 31.11 -72.04
CA CYS A 348 -9.19 31.63 -72.88
C CYS A 348 -9.76 32.20 -74.18
N VAL A 349 -9.26 33.35 -74.59
CA VAL A 349 -9.64 34.07 -75.82
C VAL A 349 -8.38 34.40 -76.62
N ASN A 350 -8.54 34.87 -77.86
CA ASN A 350 -7.44 35.22 -78.75
C ASN A 350 -6.44 34.06 -78.91
N LYS A 351 -6.94 32.90 -79.36
CA LYS A 351 -6.15 31.67 -79.57
C LYS A 351 -5.30 31.28 -78.36
N ASP A 352 -5.92 31.29 -77.18
CA ASP A 352 -5.32 30.91 -75.91
C ASP A 352 -4.18 31.83 -75.40
N SER A 353 -3.99 33.01 -76.00
CA SER A 353 -2.98 33.98 -75.55
C SER A 353 -3.42 34.81 -74.34
N VAL A 354 -4.73 34.92 -74.10
CA VAL A 354 -5.31 35.65 -72.98
C VAL A 354 -6.27 34.73 -72.25
N CYS A 355 -5.94 34.36 -71.01
CA CYS A 355 -6.74 33.45 -70.21
C CYS A 355 -7.15 34.09 -68.88
N LEU A 356 -8.43 33.95 -68.54
CA LEU A 356 -8.96 34.18 -67.20
C LEU A 356 -9.03 32.84 -66.49
N GLN A 357 -8.27 32.70 -65.40
CA GLN A 357 -8.21 31.46 -64.62
C GLN A 357 -8.10 31.78 -63.13
N CYS A 358 -8.60 30.87 -62.29
CA CYS A 358 -8.49 31.05 -60.86
C CYS A 358 -7.05 30.84 -60.38
N PRO A 359 -6.49 31.74 -59.55
CA PRO A 359 -5.22 31.52 -58.89
C PRO A 359 -5.25 30.25 -58.02
N VAL A 360 -4.22 29.41 -58.10
CA VAL A 360 -4.08 28.19 -57.27
C VAL A 360 -4.06 28.54 -55.77
N ALA A 361 -3.55 29.72 -55.41
CA ALA A 361 -3.56 30.21 -54.04
C ALA A 361 -4.98 30.47 -53.50
N LEU A 362 -5.95 30.77 -54.37
CA LEU A 362 -7.36 30.94 -54.03
C LEU A 362 -8.16 29.64 -54.19
N CYS A 363 -8.16 29.07 -55.39
CA CYS A 363 -8.86 27.83 -55.71
C CYS A 363 -8.03 26.62 -55.30
N GLY A 364 -8.44 25.96 -54.22
CA GLY A 364 -7.74 24.79 -53.66
C GLY A 364 -6.77 25.11 -52.51
N GLY A 365 -6.39 26.38 -52.32
CA GLY A 365 -5.58 26.86 -51.19
C GLY A 365 -6.41 27.53 -50.09
N ALA A 366 -6.72 28.82 -50.27
CA ALA A 366 -7.46 29.63 -49.29
C ALA A 366 -8.86 29.07 -48.94
N THR A 367 -9.55 28.52 -49.94
CA THR A 367 -10.87 27.89 -49.85
C THR A 367 -10.86 26.60 -49.01
N THR A 368 -9.89 25.70 -49.22
CA THR A 368 -9.72 24.49 -48.41
C THR A 368 -9.19 24.79 -47.01
N GLN A 369 -8.38 25.83 -46.85
CA GLN A 369 -7.87 26.26 -45.55
C GLN A 369 -9.02 26.63 -44.60
N ALA A 370 -10.07 27.30 -45.10
CA ALA A 370 -11.27 27.61 -44.32
C ALA A 370 -11.94 26.34 -43.77
N ARG A 371 -12.10 25.30 -44.60
CA ARG A 371 -12.63 23.98 -44.18
C ARG A 371 -11.74 23.31 -43.13
N THR A 372 -10.42 23.32 -43.34
CA THR A 372 -9.46 22.68 -42.43
C THR A 372 -9.48 23.33 -41.05
N ILE A 373 -9.50 24.66 -40.98
CA ILE A 373 -9.55 25.39 -39.71
C ILE A 373 -10.86 25.10 -38.97
N THR A 374 -12.01 25.17 -39.64
CA THR A 374 -13.30 24.93 -38.98
C THR A 374 -13.50 23.47 -38.56
N ALA A 375 -12.92 22.51 -39.28
CA ALA A 375 -12.89 21.11 -38.88
C ALA A 375 -12.03 20.86 -37.63
N ALA A 376 -10.90 21.56 -37.49
CA ALA A 376 -10.08 21.51 -36.27
C ALA A 376 -10.84 22.06 -35.05
N ILE A 377 -11.58 23.17 -35.21
CA ILE A 377 -12.45 23.72 -34.17
C ILE A 377 -13.50 22.69 -33.72
N ALA A 378 -14.15 22.01 -34.66
CA ALA A 378 -15.15 20.97 -34.36
C ALA A 378 -14.56 19.77 -33.60
N THR A 379 -13.34 19.37 -33.95
CA THR A 379 -12.62 18.27 -33.27
C THR A 379 -12.33 18.63 -31.81
N THR A 380 -11.78 19.83 -31.57
CA THR A 380 -11.51 20.33 -30.21
C THR A 380 -12.79 20.47 -29.39
N ALA A 381 -13.87 20.98 -29.99
CA ALA A 381 -15.18 21.10 -29.33
C ALA A 381 -15.76 19.74 -28.92
N SER A 382 -15.57 18.69 -29.73
CA SER A 382 -16.01 17.32 -29.39
C SER A 382 -15.22 16.72 -28.22
N GLN A 383 -13.92 16.99 -28.13
CA GLN A 383 -13.08 16.56 -27.00
C GLN A 383 -13.48 17.26 -25.69
N LEU A 384 -13.78 18.56 -25.77
CA LEU A 384 -14.30 19.34 -24.65
C LEU A 384 -15.66 18.81 -24.16
N ASP A 385 -16.58 18.50 -25.07
CA ASP A 385 -17.89 17.96 -24.70
C ASP A 385 -17.79 16.58 -24.04
N THR A 386 -16.94 15.69 -24.55
CA THR A 386 -16.69 14.38 -23.92
C THR A 386 -16.22 14.54 -22.46
N THR A 387 -15.38 15.53 -22.21
CA THR A 387 -14.91 15.90 -20.86
C THR A 387 -16.05 16.44 -19.99
N PHE A 388 -16.88 17.35 -20.51
CA PHE A 388 -18.01 17.90 -19.76
C PHE A 388 -19.14 16.88 -19.55
N GLN A 389 -19.34 15.93 -20.44
CA GLN A 389 -20.26 14.81 -20.26
C GLN A 389 -19.78 13.87 -19.15
N LEU A 390 -18.49 13.57 -19.09
CA LEU A 390 -17.91 12.82 -17.97
C LEU A 390 -18.08 13.58 -16.64
N ALA A 391 -17.91 14.90 -16.67
CA ALA A 391 -18.17 15.78 -15.52
C ALA A 391 -19.62 15.69 -15.04
N ARG A 392 -20.57 15.86 -15.96
CA ARG A 392 -22.02 15.84 -15.71
C ARG A 392 -22.44 14.48 -15.14
N THR A 393 -22.06 13.40 -15.82
CA THR A 393 -22.39 12.04 -15.39
C THR A 393 -21.79 11.68 -14.03
N THR A 394 -20.58 12.13 -13.70
CA THR A 394 -19.91 11.78 -12.44
C THR A 394 -20.33 12.66 -11.26
N MET A 395 -20.45 13.97 -11.47
CA MET A 395 -20.62 14.95 -10.39
C MET A 395 -22.06 15.42 -10.21
N TYR A 396 -22.90 15.35 -11.26
CA TYR A 396 -24.30 15.77 -11.22
C TYR A 396 -25.24 14.56 -11.19
N ASP A 397 -25.23 13.72 -12.23
CA ASP A 397 -26.16 12.58 -12.34
C ASP A 397 -25.76 11.42 -11.41
N GLY A 398 -24.46 11.16 -11.27
CA GLY A 398 -23.88 10.15 -10.39
C GLY A 398 -23.60 10.64 -8.96
N SER A 399 -24.02 11.86 -8.61
CA SER A 399 -23.75 12.46 -7.31
C SER A 399 -24.23 11.58 -6.15
N ALA A 400 -25.45 11.03 -6.23
CA ALA A 400 -25.98 10.12 -5.22
C ALA A 400 -25.07 8.89 -5.00
N THR A 401 -24.56 8.28 -6.09
CA THR A 401 -23.66 7.13 -6.01
C THR A 401 -22.30 7.51 -5.41
N LEU A 402 -21.73 8.65 -5.83
CA LEU A 402 -20.45 9.16 -5.33
C LEU A 402 -20.52 9.50 -3.83
N PHE A 403 -21.53 10.25 -3.41
CA PHE A 403 -21.67 10.66 -2.02
C PHE A 403 -22.10 9.49 -1.12
N ASN A 404 -22.85 8.50 -1.66
CA ASN A 404 -23.09 7.26 -0.93
C ASN A 404 -21.81 6.42 -0.74
N ALA A 405 -20.91 6.41 -1.73
CA ALA A 405 -19.60 5.78 -1.60
C ALA A 405 -18.72 6.49 -0.54
N ILE A 406 -18.76 7.83 -0.48
CA ILE A 406 -18.07 8.62 0.54
C ILE A 406 -18.64 8.35 1.94
N ASN A 407 -19.97 8.27 2.07
CA ASN A 407 -20.63 7.91 3.33
C ASN A 407 -20.24 6.51 3.79
N THR A 408 -20.15 5.57 2.85
CA THR A 408 -19.68 4.21 3.12
C THR A 408 -18.21 4.22 3.57
N ALA A 409 -17.35 5.00 2.91
CA ALA A 409 -15.94 5.14 3.29
C ALA A 409 -15.75 5.72 4.70
N GLN A 410 -16.53 6.75 5.04
CA GLN A 410 -16.53 7.36 6.38
C GLN A 410 -16.97 6.36 7.44
N PHE A 411 -18.08 5.67 7.19
CA PHE A 411 -18.54 4.60 8.06
C PHE A 411 -17.47 3.53 8.28
N ASN A 412 -16.77 3.11 7.23
CA ASN A 412 -15.69 2.12 7.32
C ASN A 412 -14.49 2.61 8.13
N LEU A 413 -14.16 3.90 8.05
CA LEU A 413 -13.09 4.52 8.84
C LEU A 413 -13.47 4.68 10.31
N ASP A 414 -14.74 4.96 10.63
CA ASP A 414 -15.25 4.96 12.00
C ASP A 414 -15.21 3.54 12.60
N VAL A 415 -15.55 2.52 11.81
CA VAL A 415 -15.39 1.11 12.21
C VAL A 415 -13.92 0.78 12.48
N LEU A 416 -13.00 1.21 11.62
CA LEU A 416 -11.55 1.04 11.84
C LEU A 416 -11.10 1.72 13.14
N ALA A 417 -11.53 2.96 13.38
CA ALA A 417 -11.18 3.70 14.59
C ALA A 417 -11.71 3.00 15.86
N ALA A 418 -12.94 2.50 15.83
CA ALA A 418 -13.54 1.75 16.94
C ALA A 418 -12.83 0.41 17.19
N ALA A 419 -12.54 -0.36 16.14
CA ALA A 419 -11.80 -1.62 16.23
C ALA A 419 -10.40 -1.41 16.83
N THR A 420 -9.74 -0.31 16.46
CA THR A 420 -8.42 0.06 16.98
C THR A 420 -8.46 0.44 18.45
N ASN A 421 -9.48 1.17 18.91
CA ASN A 421 -9.70 1.49 20.33
C ASN A 421 -9.87 0.23 21.19
N ASN A 422 -10.70 -0.72 20.74
CA ASN A 422 -10.92 -1.98 21.46
C ASN A 422 -9.63 -2.82 21.53
N SER A 423 -8.85 -2.82 20.45
CA SER A 423 -7.56 -3.50 20.40
C SER A 423 -6.54 -2.87 21.37
N ASN A 424 -6.56 -1.54 21.51
CA ASN A 424 -5.68 -0.83 22.45
C ASN A 424 -6.00 -1.20 23.92
N ALA A 425 -7.29 -1.30 24.27
CA ALA A 425 -7.71 -1.78 25.58
C ALA A 425 -7.26 -3.23 25.85
N ALA A 426 -7.32 -4.09 24.83
CA ALA A 426 -6.82 -5.46 24.92
C ALA A 426 -5.31 -5.50 25.15
N VAL A 427 -4.50 -4.76 24.38
CA VAL A 427 -3.04 -4.69 24.57
C VAL A 427 -2.70 -4.19 25.97
N SER A 428 -3.34 -3.11 26.43
CA SER A 428 -3.14 -2.58 27.77
C SER A 428 -3.42 -3.62 28.85
N THR A 429 -4.51 -4.38 28.72
CA THR A 429 -4.86 -5.45 29.67
C THR A 429 -3.78 -6.53 29.72
N VAL A 430 -3.20 -6.88 28.56
CA VAL A 430 -2.14 -7.89 28.45
C VAL A 430 -0.85 -7.38 29.05
N GLN A 431 -0.49 -6.13 28.79
CA GLN A 431 0.68 -5.50 29.36
C GLN A 431 0.57 -5.50 30.89
N THR A 432 -0.57 -5.11 31.46
CA THR A 432 -0.78 -5.17 32.92
C THR A 432 -0.66 -6.60 33.45
N SER A 433 -1.29 -7.59 32.80
CA SER A 433 -1.11 -9.00 33.17
C SER A 433 0.34 -9.47 33.04
N PHE A 434 1.10 -8.93 32.09
CA PHE A 434 2.51 -9.21 31.93
C PHE A 434 3.34 -8.61 33.05
N ASP A 435 3.09 -7.37 33.43
CA ASP A 435 3.83 -6.70 34.48
C ASP A 435 3.62 -7.41 35.83
N GLU A 436 2.39 -7.84 36.12
CA GLU A 436 2.04 -8.63 37.31
C GLU A 436 2.76 -9.99 37.34
N ILE A 437 2.80 -10.71 36.21
CA ILE A 437 3.41 -12.04 36.12
C ILE A 437 4.94 -11.96 36.00
N SER A 438 5.47 -10.94 35.34
CA SER A 438 6.91 -10.76 35.06
C SER A 438 7.71 -10.63 36.35
N TYR A 439 7.15 -9.98 37.38
CA TYR A 439 7.75 -9.90 38.71
C TYR A 439 7.93 -11.29 39.35
N GLY A 440 6.94 -12.17 39.24
CA GLY A 440 7.02 -13.55 39.72
C GLY A 440 7.90 -14.47 38.86
N ARG A 441 7.86 -14.30 37.53
CA ARG A 441 8.63 -15.11 36.55
C ARG A 441 10.13 -14.86 36.64
N SER A 442 10.54 -13.59 36.67
CA SER A 442 11.95 -13.21 36.83
C SER A 442 12.50 -13.71 38.16
N GLY A 443 11.71 -13.64 39.23
CA GLY A 443 12.02 -14.24 40.52
C GLY A 443 12.21 -15.76 40.46
N LEU A 444 11.33 -16.50 39.81
CA LEU A 444 11.39 -17.97 39.77
C LEU A 444 12.61 -18.48 38.98
N VAL A 445 12.85 -17.95 37.79
CA VAL A 445 14.00 -18.34 36.95
C VAL A 445 15.31 -17.96 37.65
N LEU A 446 15.38 -16.78 38.26
CA LEU A 446 16.53 -16.34 39.06
C LEU A 446 16.79 -17.25 40.27
N CYS A 447 15.72 -17.66 40.98
CA CYS A 447 15.82 -18.55 42.13
C CYS A 447 16.47 -19.89 41.77
N ILE A 448 16.18 -20.45 40.59
CA ILE A 448 16.80 -21.71 40.14
C ILE A 448 18.32 -21.57 40.02
N PHE A 449 18.78 -20.46 39.44
CA PHE A 449 20.21 -20.20 39.27
C PHE A 449 20.91 -19.88 40.60
N ILE A 450 20.30 -19.06 41.46
CA ILE A 450 20.84 -18.76 42.80
C ILE A 450 20.92 -20.03 43.64
N LEU A 451 19.88 -20.86 43.62
CA LEU A 451 19.88 -22.16 44.32
C LEU A 451 20.93 -23.09 43.74
N GLY A 452 21.18 -23.09 42.43
CA GLY A 452 22.24 -23.87 41.79
C GLY A 452 23.63 -23.47 42.26
N LEU A 453 23.90 -22.16 42.34
CA LEU A 453 25.14 -21.63 42.89
C LEU A 453 25.30 -21.95 44.38
N PHE A 454 24.21 -21.85 45.14
CA PHE A 454 24.21 -22.19 46.56
C PHE A 454 24.51 -23.68 46.79
N VAL A 455 23.88 -24.57 46.02
CA VAL A 455 24.13 -26.02 46.05
C VAL A 455 25.60 -26.33 45.73
N SER A 456 26.14 -25.68 44.70
CA SER A 456 27.54 -25.78 44.29
C SER A 456 28.49 -25.31 45.40
N LEU A 457 28.22 -24.17 46.02
CA LEU A 457 29.00 -23.61 47.12
C LEU A 457 29.02 -24.52 48.34
N LEU A 458 27.87 -25.07 48.75
CA LEU A 458 27.79 -26.02 49.86
C LEU A 458 28.64 -27.26 49.62
N GLY A 459 28.65 -27.77 48.38
CA GLY A 459 29.47 -28.92 48.01
C GLY A 459 30.96 -28.60 48.00
N MET A 460 31.36 -27.44 47.48
CA MET A 460 32.75 -26.97 47.51
C MET A 460 33.26 -26.75 48.94
N LEU A 461 32.46 -26.13 49.81
CA LEU A 461 32.80 -25.95 51.23
C LEU A 461 32.94 -27.28 51.97
N GLY A 462 32.03 -28.23 51.70
CA GLY A 462 32.08 -29.59 52.24
C GLY A 462 33.33 -30.35 51.79
N PHE A 463 33.73 -30.21 50.53
CA PHE A 463 34.95 -30.79 49.98
C PHE A 463 36.21 -30.16 50.57
N ALA A 464 36.37 -28.83 50.47
CA ALA A 464 37.56 -28.11 50.92
C ALA A 464 37.83 -28.32 52.42
N ARG A 465 36.80 -28.21 53.27
CA ARG A 465 36.92 -28.49 54.71
C ARG A 465 37.13 -29.97 55.00
N GLY A 466 36.61 -30.86 54.15
CA GLY A 466 36.78 -32.31 54.27
C GLY A 466 38.21 -32.77 54.00
N VAL A 467 38.89 -32.12 53.05
CA VAL A 467 40.30 -32.36 52.70
C VAL A 467 41.24 -31.69 53.71
N CYS A 468 40.96 -30.46 54.16
CA CYS A 468 41.88 -29.69 55.00
C CYS A 468 41.82 -30.00 56.52
N LYS A 469 40.75 -30.63 57.04
CA LYS A 469 40.59 -30.84 58.49
C LYS A 469 40.04 -32.23 58.85
N ASN A 470 40.80 -32.98 59.65
CA ASN A 470 40.57 -34.42 59.90
C ASN A 470 39.24 -34.78 60.62
N ASN A 471 38.59 -33.85 61.36
CA ASN A 471 37.37 -34.12 62.15
C ASN A 471 36.21 -33.13 61.90
N SER A 472 36.11 -32.55 60.71
CA SER A 472 35.04 -31.57 60.43
C SER A 472 33.66 -32.22 60.21
N LYS A 473 32.65 -31.84 61.01
CA LYS A 473 31.23 -32.16 60.79
C LYS A 473 30.68 -31.55 59.47
N MET A 474 31.42 -30.63 58.83
CA MET A 474 30.98 -29.98 57.59
C MET A 474 31.02 -30.90 56.35
N VAL A 475 31.57 -32.11 56.45
CA VAL A 475 31.42 -33.13 55.39
C VAL A 475 29.94 -33.51 55.18
N HIS A 476 29.08 -33.31 56.19
CA HIS A 476 27.63 -33.49 56.05
C HIS A 476 26.97 -32.46 55.10
N LEU A 477 27.61 -31.34 54.79
CA LEU A 477 27.12 -30.38 53.78
C LEU A 477 27.08 -30.99 52.37
N LEU A 478 27.91 -31.99 52.08
CA LEU A 478 27.84 -32.73 50.83
C LEU A 478 26.50 -33.47 50.67
N HIS A 479 25.90 -33.97 51.77
CA HIS A 479 24.57 -34.58 51.73
C HIS A 479 23.48 -33.59 51.32
N VAL A 480 23.51 -32.42 51.95
CA VAL A 480 22.55 -31.35 51.66
C VAL A 480 22.73 -30.87 50.22
N SER A 481 23.98 -30.71 49.77
CA SER A 481 24.31 -30.30 48.40
C SER A 481 23.76 -31.28 47.35
N TRP A 482 24.05 -32.59 47.43
CA TRP A 482 23.57 -33.51 46.40
C TRP A 482 22.05 -33.72 46.42
N ILE A 483 21.39 -33.69 47.58
CA ILE A 483 19.92 -33.78 47.67
C ILE A 483 19.27 -32.57 47.03
N LEU A 484 19.69 -31.36 47.41
CA LEU A 484 19.17 -30.12 46.83
C LEU A 484 19.50 -30.02 45.34
N GLY A 485 20.67 -30.50 44.91
CA GLY A 485 21.07 -30.53 43.51
C GLY A 485 20.17 -31.41 42.64
N VAL A 486 19.73 -32.56 43.15
CA VAL A 486 18.77 -33.42 42.42
C VAL A 486 17.38 -32.82 42.38
N LEU A 487 16.90 -32.22 43.48
CA LEU A 487 15.61 -31.51 43.49
C LEU A 487 15.60 -30.35 42.50
N LEU A 488 16.67 -29.56 42.48
CA LEU A 488 16.84 -28.46 41.55
C LEU A 488 16.94 -28.95 40.09
N CYS A 489 17.57 -30.10 39.86
CA CYS A 489 17.65 -30.73 38.55
C CYS A 489 16.24 -31.08 38.00
N ILE A 490 15.37 -31.66 38.83
CA ILE A 490 13.98 -31.97 38.46
C ILE A 490 13.22 -30.69 38.08
N ILE A 491 13.31 -29.64 38.91
CA ILE A 491 12.66 -28.35 38.64
C ILE A 491 13.21 -27.74 37.35
N SER A 492 14.52 -27.79 37.13
CA SER A 492 15.17 -27.24 35.95
C SER A 492 14.72 -27.94 34.66
N PHE A 493 14.59 -29.27 34.65
CA PHE A 493 14.06 -29.99 33.50
C PHE A 493 12.60 -29.61 33.17
N VAL A 494 11.76 -29.41 34.19
CA VAL A 494 10.37 -28.94 33.99
C VAL A 494 10.35 -27.52 33.43
N VAL A 495 11.12 -26.61 34.00
CA VAL A 495 11.16 -25.21 33.54
C VAL A 495 11.74 -25.08 32.13
N ALA A 496 12.81 -25.81 31.81
CA ALA A 496 13.36 -25.85 30.46
C ALA A 496 12.32 -26.34 29.44
N SER A 497 11.60 -27.41 29.76
CA SER A 497 10.51 -27.96 28.93
C SER A 497 9.41 -26.93 28.65
N LEU A 498 8.94 -26.23 29.68
CA LEU A 498 7.93 -25.17 29.53
C LEU A 498 8.43 -24.01 28.66
N LEU A 499 9.70 -23.62 28.78
CA LEU A 499 10.28 -22.55 27.98
C LEU A 499 10.42 -22.92 26.49
N ILE A 500 10.70 -24.19 26.17
CA ILE A 500 10.70 -24.67 24.77
C ILE A 500 9.27 -24.64 24.20
N ALA A 501 8.27 -25.08 24.98
CA ALA A 501 6.86 -24.98 24.56
C ALA A 501 6.42 -23.52 24.34
N VAL A 502 6.86 -22.59 25.18
CA VAL A 502 6.64 -21.14 24.96
C VAL A 502 7.37 -20.63 23.72
N SER A 503 8.54 -21.16 23.40
CA SER A 503 9.26 -20.82 22.16
C SER A 503 8.51 -21.29 20.92
N ALA A 504 7.82 -22.44 20.97
CA ALA A 504 6.91 -22.88 19.93
C ALA A 504 5.73 -21.92 19.72
N LEU A 505 5.17 -21.34 20.79
CA LEU A 505 4.14 -20.29 20.70
C LEU A 505 4.66 -19.03 19.98
N TRP A 506 5.88 -18.61 20.28
CA TRP A 506 6.48 -17.44 19.63
C TRP A 506 6.73 -17.66 18.14
N TYR A 507 7.21 -18.86 17.78
CA TYR A 507 7.42 -19.25 16.40
C TYR A 507 6.10 -19.30 15.60
N ASP A 508 5.03 -19.85 16.17
CA ASP A 508 3.69 -19.79 15.57
C ASP A 508 3.24 -18.35 15.36
N GLY A 509 3.55 -17.47 16.31
CA GLY A 509 3.27 -16.05 16.19
C GLY A 509 3.89 -15.41 14.97
N CYS A 510 5.12 -15.77 14.64
CA CYS A 510 5.78 -15.33 13.41
C CYS A 510 5.02 -15.81 12.17
N LYS A 511 4.60 -17.07 12.12
CA LYS A 511 3.82 -17.59 10.98
C LYS A 511 2.45 -16.93 10.86
N TYR A 512 1.76 -16.69 11.98
CA TYR A 512 0.49 -15.96 11.97
C TYR A 512 0.67 -14.53 11.48
N LEU A 513 1.78 -13.87 11.84
CA LEU A 513 2.06 -12.53 11.33
C LEU A 513 2.15 -12.51 9.82
N ASP A 514 2.96 -13.40 9.26
CA ASP A 514 3.17 -13.47 7.83
C ASP A 514 1.87 -13.80 7.09
N MET A 515 1.01 -14.65 7.66
CA MET A 515 -0.28 -14.98 7.05
C MET A 515 -1.23 -13.79 7.00
N ILE A 516 -1.28 -13.00 8.06
CA ILE A 516 -2.19 -11.84 8.16
C ILE A 516 -1.73 -10.71 7.23
N VAL A 517 -0.42 -10.47 7.13
CA VAL A 517 0.21 -9.54 6.16
C VAL A 517 -0.26 -9.83 4.74
N ASN A 518 -0.24 -11.11 4.37
CA ASN A 518 -0.48 -11.54 3.01
C ASN A 518 -1.96 -11.53 2.65
N ASN A 519 -2.86 -11.79 3.61
CA ASN A 519 -4.29 -11.73 3.38
C ASN A 519 -5.09 -11.47 4.67
N MET A 520 -5.53 -10.22 4.87
CA MET A 520 -6.32 -9.81 6.03
C MET A 520 -7.81 -10.17 5.92
N ALA A 521 -8.31 -10.43 4.72
CA ALA A 521 -9.74 -10.63 4.46
C ALA A 521 -10.42 -11.77 5.26
N PRO A 522 -9.76 -12.91 5.55
CA PRO A 522 -10.36 -13.98 6.34
C PRO A 522 -10.53 -13.64 7.83
N TYR A 523 -9.76 -12.67 8.32
CA TYR A 523 -9.58 -12.44 9.77
C TYR A 523 -10.21 -11.13 10.24
N PHE A 524 -10.35 -10.14 9.35
CA PHE A 524 -10.93 -8.84 9.65
C PHE A 524 -12.25 -8.60 8.89
N SER A 525 -12.86 -7.44 9.08
CA SER A 525 -14.02 -7.08 8.27
C SER A 525 -13.65 -6.80 6.82
N ALA A 526 -14.59 -6.96 5.89
CA ALA A 526 -14.32 -6.69 4.47
C ALA A 526 -13.90 -5.23 4.26
N GLU A 527 -14.44 -4.35 5.11
CA GLU A 527 -14.21 -2.92 5.16
C GLU A 527 -12.82 -2.59 5.71
N THR A 528 -12.45 -3.17 6.86
CA THR A 528 -11.13 -3.00 7.48
C THR A 528 -10.04 -3.64 6.62
N SER A 529 -10.27 -4.88 6.15
CA SER A 529 -9.32 -5.57 5.27
C SER A 529 -9.16 -4.85 3.93
N GLY A 530 -10.21 -4.32 3.32
CA GLY A 530 -10.09 -3.55 2.08
C GLY A 530 -9.24 -2.28 2.22
N ILE A 531 -9.44 -1.51 3.29
CA ILE A 531 -8.71 -0.27 3.55
C ILE A 531 -7.23 -0.56 3.88
N LEU A 532 -6.97 -1.47 4.82
CA LEU A 532 -5.60 -1.83 5.18
C LEU A 532 -4.89 -2.56 4.05
N THR A 533 -5.52 -3.52 3.36
CA THR A 533 -4.90 -4.23 2.23
C THR A 533 -4.51 -3.24 1.12
N SER A 534 -5.35 -2.23 0.85
CA SER A 534 -5.01 -1.20 -0.14
C SER A 534 -3.78 -0.37 0.29
N CYS A 535 -3.72 -0.02 1.57
CA CYS A 535 -2.59 0.71 2.18
C CYS A 535 -1.29 -0.12 2.16
N ILE A 536 -1.40 -1.43 2.39
CA ILE A 536 -0.30 -2.40 2.44
C ILE A 536 0.26 -2.68 1.04
N GLN A 537 -0.62 -2.87 0.07
CA GLN A 537 -0.27 -3.18 -1.32
C GLN A 537 0.09 -1.93 -2.14
N GLY A 538 -0.04 -0.74 -1.55
CA GLY A 538 0.19 0.53 -2.25
C GLY A 538 -0.83 0.79 -3.36
N THR A 539 -2.00 0.17 -3.30
CA THR A 539 -3.09 0.40 -4.26
C THR A 539 -3.95 1.57 -3.79
N CYS A 540 -4.53 2.30 -4.73
CA CYS A 540 -5.33 3.47 -4.40
C CYS A 540 -6.51 3.10 -3.47
N ALA A 541 -6.54 3.65 -2.25
CA ALA A 541 -7.60 3.38 -1.27
C ALA A 541 -9.00 3.75 -1.79
N ILE A 542 -9.06 4.66 -2.77
CA ILE A 542 -10.27 5.13 -3.47
C ILE A 542 -10.85 4.05 -4.42
N GLU A 543 -10.05 3.09 -4.87
CA GLU A 543 -10.54 1.92 -5.62
C GLU A 543 -11.33 0.96 -4.73
N GLY A 544 -10.89 0.79 -3.48
CA GLY A 544 -11.62 0.03 -2.45
C GLY A 544 -12.96 0.65 -2.05
N TRP A 545 -13.20 1.92 -2.43
CA TRP A 545 -14.45 2.65 -2.20
C TRP A 545 -15.31 2.82 -3.47
N ASN A 546 -15.01 2.07 -4.55
CA ASN A 546 -15.78 2.08 -5.80
C ASN A 546 -15.82 3.46 -6.51
N MET A 547 -14.80 4.31 -6.32
CA MET A 547 -14.74 5.68 -6.85
C MET A 547 -13.87 5.82 -8.12
N LYS A 548 -13.73 4.74 -8.92
CA LYS A 548 -12.85 4.64 -10.11
C LYS A 548 -13.00 5.77 -11.15
N GLY A 549 -14.14 6.45 -11.23
CA GLY A 549 -14.41 7.55 -12.17
C GLY A 549 -13.68 8.87 -11.88
N GLN A 550 -13.26 9.11 -10.62
CA GLN A 550 -12.69 10.38 -10.17
C GLN A 550 -11.27 10.64 -10.74
N CYS A 551 -10.47 9.58 -10.91
CA CYS A 551 -9.16 9.66 -11.55
C CYS A 551 -9.23 10.07 -13.03
N ARG A 552 -10.29 9.65 -13.75
CA ARG A 552 -10.49 10.00 -15.18
C ARG A 552 -10.91 11.46 -15.38
N TYR A 553 -11.69 12.01 -14.45
CA TYR A 553 -12.12 13.41 -14.49
C TYR A 553 -10.92 14.39 -14.33
N LYS A 554 -9.92 14.02 -13.51
CA LYS A 554 -8.67 14.79 -13.31
C LYS A 554 -7.88 14.98 -14.61
N HIS A 555 -7.83 13.95 -15.46
CA HIS A 555 -7.18 14.00 -16.78
C HIS A 555 -7.96 14.86 -17.78
N ALA A 556 -9.29 14.72 -17.80
CA ALA A 556 -10.16 15.52 -18.64
C ALA A 556 -10.10 17.02 -18.27
N ARG A 557 -10.00 17.35 -16.97
CA ARG A 557 -9.87 18.73 -16.46
C ARG A 557 -8.59 19.44 -16.92
N ARG A 558 -7.45 18.75 -16.97
CA ARG A 558 -6.19 19.35 -17.46
C ARG A 558 -6.23 19.56 -18.98
N ALA A 559 -6.79 18.60 -19.72
CA ALA A 559 -7.01 18.75 -21.16
C ALA A 559 -7.94 19.92 -21.51
N ALA A 560 -8.96 20.22 -20.68
CA ALA A 560 -9.88 21.35 -20.91
C ALA A 560 -9.24 22.73 -20.69
N ASN A 561 -8.33 22.87 -19.71
CA ASN A 561 -7.60 24.13 -19.48
C ASN A 561 -6.56 24.41 -20.57
N ASP A 562 -5.90 23.38 -21.11
CA ASP A 562 -4.97 23.52 -22.23
C ASP A 562 -5.72 23.73 -23.58
N ALA A 563 -6.95 23.22 -23.72
CA ALA A 563 -7.77 23.38 -24.93
C ALA A 563 -8.50 24.73 -25.05
N GLY A 564 -8.54 25.54 -23.98
CA GLY A 564 -9.18 26.87 -23.98
C GLY A 564 -8.53 27.90 -24.91
N VAL A 565 -7.28 27.65 -25.34
CA VAL A 565 -6.49 28.57 -26.19
C VAL A 565 -6.73 28.35 -27.70
N ALA A 566 -7.08 27.12 -28.11
CA ALA A 566 -7.16 26.73 -29.52
C ALA A 566 -8.23 27.46 -30.38
N PRO A 567 -9.43 27.78 -29.88
CA PRO A 567 -10.48 28.42 -30.69
C PRO A 567 -10.20 29.89 -31.03
N LEU A 568 -9.53 30.61 -30.13
CA LEU A 568 -9.08 31.99 -30.37
C LEU A 568 -7.96 32.04 -31.41
N THR A 569 -7.00 31.11 -31.32
CA THR A 569 -5.95 30.94 -32.32
C THR A 569 -6.55 30.52 -33.68
N ALA A 570 -7.52 29.60 -33.70
CA ALA A 570 -8.20 29.19 -34.92
C ALA A 570 -9.04 30.32 -35.54
N PHE A 571 -9.66 31.18 -34.73
CA PHE A 571 -10.33 32.38 -35.24
C PHE A 571 -9.34 33.39 -35.82
N GLN A 572 -8.19 33.61 -35.19
CA GLN A 572 -7.12 34.44 -35.76
C GLN A 572 -6.64 33.88 -37.10
N GLN A 573 -6.54 32.55 -37.23
CA GLN A 573 -6.23 31.89 -38.50
C GLN A 573 -7.30 32.15 -39.57
N LEU A 574 -8.60 32.09 -39.22
CA LEU A 574 -9.69 32.47 -40.12
C LEU A 574 -9.60 33.94 -40.54
N GLN A 575 -9.29 34.85 -39.62
CA GLN A 575 -9.09 36.27 -39.94
C GLN A 575 -7.89 36.50 -40.88
N SER A 576 -6.84 35.70 -40.74
CA SER A 576 -5.64 35.80 -41.59
C SER A 576 -5.75 35.11 -42.95
N ASN A 577 -6.88 34.45 -43.24
CA ASN A 577 -7.07 33.75 -44.50
C ASN A 577 -7.13 34.78 -45.67
N PRO A 578 -6.31 34.64 -46.73
CA PRO A 578 -6.24 35.59 -47.82
C PRO A 578 -7.45 35.56 -48.77
N ILE A 579 -8.49 34.76 -48.50
CA ILE A 579 -9.62 34.56 -49.42
C ILE A 579 -10.31 35.88 -49.86
N THR A 580 -10.24 36.95 -49.08
CA THR A 580 -10.91 38.23 -49.37
C THR A 580 -10.03 39.27 -50.06
N VAL A 581 -8.73 39.00 -50.27
CA VAL A 581 -7.79 39.97 -50.87
C VAL A 581 -7.75 39.91 -52.40
N TYR A 582 -8.42 38.95 -53.02
CA TYR A 582 -8.38 38.74 -54.47
C TYR A 582 -9.32 39.66 -55.23
N SER A 583 -8.84 40.15 -56.36
CA SER A 583 -9.51 41.05 -57.30
C SER A 583 -9.56 40.44 -58.70
N LEU A 584 -10.26 41.08 -59.64
CA LEU A 584 -10.27 40.67 -61.05
C LEU A 584 -8.86 40.53 -61.65
N GLY A 585 -7.92 41.41 -61.27
CA GLY A 585 -6.56 41.42 -61.81
C GLY A 585 -5.80 40.14 -61.52
N ASP A 586 -6.04 39.52 -60.36
CA ASP A 586 -5.39 38.27 -59.95
C ASP A 586 -5.79 37.08 -60.84
N PHE A 587 -6.95 37.16 -61.50
CA PHE A 587 -7.43 36.16 -62.47
C PHE A 587 -6.87 36.40 -63.88
N GLY A 588 -6.01 37.41 -64.07
CA GLY A 588 -5.47 37.80 -65.37
C GLY A 588 -6.33 38.82 -66.14
N TYR A 589 -7.36 39.41 -65.51
CA TYR A 589 -8.18 40.42 -66.16
C TYR A 589 -7.44 41.76 -66.27
N SER A 590 -7.56 42.39 -67.44
CA SER A 590 -7.09 43.74 -67.73
C SER A 590 -8.15 44.51 -68.53
N ALA A 591 -8.42 45.74 -68.08
CA ALA A 591 -9.31 46.67 -68.79
C ALA A 591 -8.75 47.07 -70.16
N ASP A 592 -7.42 47.16 -70.30
CA ASP A 592 -6.75 47.48 -71.57
C ASP A 592 -6.92 46.35 -72.59
N ILE A 593 -6.80 45.10 -72.13
CA ILE A 593 -7.07 43.93 -72.97
C ILE A 593 -8.54 43.91 -73.39
N GLN A 594 -9.47 44.18 -72.47
CA GLN A 594 -10.90 44.26 -72.79
C GLN A 594 -11.20 45.35 -73.84
N ALA A 595 -10.58 46.52 -73.71
CA ALA A 595 -10.72 47.62 -74.68
C ALA A 595 -10.11 47.25 -76.05
N THR A 596 -9.00 46.53 -76.05
CA THR A 596 -8.35 46.02 -77.28
C THR A 596 -9.22 44.99 -77.98
N LEU A 597 -9.79 44.04 -77.24
CA LEU A 597 -10.73 43.03 -77.77
C LEU A 597 -12.01 43.69 -78.32
N LEU A 598 -12.56 44.68 -77.61
CA LEU A 598 -13.71 45.45 -78.09
C LEU A 598 -13.38 46.18 -79.40
N SER A 599 -12.22 46.83 -79.47
CA SER A 599 -11.77 47.54 -80.67
C SER A 599 -11.58 46.59 -81.85
N ALA A 600 -11.02 45.40 -81.62
CA ALA A 600 -10.89 44.36 -82.63
C ALA A 600 -12.26 43.85 -83.11
N ALA A 601 -13.20 43.62 -82.19
CA ALA A 601 -14.56 43.21 -82.51
C ALA A 601 -15.27 44.25 -83.40
N VAL A 602 -15.20 45.53 -83.06
CA VAL A 602 -15.83 46.61 -83.84
C VAL A 602 -15.16 46.77 -85.21
N ARG A 603 -13.84 46.67 -85.29
CA ARG A 603 -13.08 46.77 -86.55
C ARG A 603 -13.43 45.66 -87.54
N ASP A 604 -13.60 44.43 -87.05
CA ASP A 604 -13.76 43.25 -87.92
C ASP A 604 -15.22 43.02 -88.37
N MET A 605 -16.18 43.86 -87.94
CA MET A 605 -17.60 43.79 -88.29
C MET A 605 -17.93 44.45 -89.65
N PRO A 606 -18.49 43.72 -90.64
CA PRO A 606 -18.82 44.25 -91.96
C PRO A 606 -20.28 44.74 -92.11
N PRO A 607 -20.53 45.70 -93.02
CA PRO A 607 -19.94 47.02 -93.04
C PRO A 607 -21.01 48.09 -92.73
N GLN A 608 -20.56 49.30 -92.37
CA GLN A 608 -21.34 50.55 -92.24
C GLN A 608 -21.89 50.85 -90.82
N LYS A 609 -21.16 51.72 -90.10
CA LYS A 609 -21.57 52.48 -88.89
C LYS A 609 -21.74 51.74 -87.55
N VAL A 610 -21.11 50.59 -87.34
CA VAL A 610 -21.09 50.01 -86.00
C VAL A 610 -20.05 50.74 -85.13
N THR A 611 -20.51 51.46 -84.11
CA THR A 611 -19.66 52.02 -83.05
C THR A 611 -20.14 51.53 -81.71
N ALA A 612 -19.29 50.78 -80.99
CA ALA A 612 -19.51 50.42 -79.60
C ALA A 612 -18.39 51.01 -78.74
N SER A 613 -18.77 51.72 -77.69
CA SER A 613 -17.87 52.27 -76.67
C SER A 613 -17.77 51.37 -75.44
N LYS A 614 -18.71 50.42 -75.28
CA LYS A 614 -18.69 49.44 -74.20
C LYS A 614 -19.09 48.05 -74.69
N VAL A 615 -18.61 47.03 -73.98
CA VAL A 615 -18.84 45.63 -74.34
C VAL A 615 -20.29 45.22 -74.11
N GLU A 616 -21.03 45.86 -73.19
CA GLU A 616 -22.45 45.53 -72.99
C GLU A 616 -23.28 45.77 -74.25
N GLN A 617 -22.86 46.71 -75.11
CA GLN A 617 -23.53 46.98 -76.39
C GLN A 617 -23.38 45.80 -77.38
N LEU A 618 -22.41 44.90 -77.17
CA LEU A 618 -22.27 43.67 -77.95
C LEU A 618 -23.28 42.59 -77.52
N GLU A 619 -23.98 42.75 -76.39
CA GLU A 619 -25.07 41.85 -76.00
C GLU A 619 -26.36 42.12 -76.79
N THR A 620 -26.51 43.31 -77.35
CA THR A 620 -27.63 43.68 -78.22
C THR A 620 -27.15 44.13 -79.59
N PRO A 621 -26.44 43.27 -80.35
CA PRO A 621 -25.79 43.67 -81.59
C PRO A 621 -26.78 44.17 -82.63
N TRP A 622 -28.04 43.73 -82.60
CA TRP A 622 -29.08 44.25 -83.50
C TRP A 622 -29.31 45.77 -83.33
N ASP A 623 -29.13 46.33 -82.14
CA ASP A 623 -29.21 47.78 -81.90
C ASP A 623 -28.07 48.51 -82.60
N LEU A 624 -26.87 47.90 -82.62
CA LEU A 624 -25.69 48.44 -83.31
C LEU A 624 -25.83 48.44 -84.84
N TYR A 625 -26.69 47.57 -85.39
CA TYR A 625 -26.99 47.48 -86.81
C TYR A 625 -28.35 48.12 -87.17
N GLU A 626 -28.99 48.84 -86.24
CA GLU A 626 -30.33 49.44 -86.41
C GLU A 626 -31.37 48.43 -86.96
N SER A 627 -31.29 47.18 -86.51
CA SER A 627 -32.09 46.05 -86.99
C SER A 627 -32.99 45.50 -85.89
N THR A 628 -34.11 44.89 -86.26
CA THR A 628 -34.94 44.13 -85.31
C THR A 628 -34.36 42.74 -85.07
N LEU A 629 -34.59 42.20 -83.85
CA LEU A 629 -34.14 40.86 -83.46
C LEU A 629 -34.80 39.79 -84.34
N ALA A 630 -34.01 39.09 -85.16
CA ALA A 630 -34.52 38.04 -86.05
C ALA A 630 -34.11 36.63 -85.60
N SER A 631 -34.66 36.14 -84.49
CA SER A 631 -35.00 34.71 -84.29
C SER A 631 -35.58 34.41 -82.91
N SER A 632 -36.80 33.88 -82.86
CA SER A 632 -37.25 33.00 -81.78
C SER A 632 -36.58 31.63 -81.97
N GLY A 633 -35.90 31.11 -80.93
CA GLY A 633 -35.33 29.76 -80.92
C GLY A 633 -33.81 29.63 -80.69
N CYS A 634 -33.06 30.72 -80.48
CA CYS A 634 -31.62 30.64 -80.20
C CYS A 634 -31.27 30.76 -78.70
N LYS A 635 -30.31 29.95 -78.23
CA LYS A 635 -29.79 29.98 -76.84
C LYS A 635 -28.94 31.20 -76.50
N ASP A 636 -28.21 31.78 -77.47
CA ASP A 636 -27.50 33.07 -77.35
C ASP A 636 -27.93 33.98 -78.52
N PRO A 637 -28.97 34.81 -78.32
CA PRO A 637 -29.55 35.63 -79.37
C PRO A 637 -28.54 36.54 -80.09
N SER A 638 -27.58 37.10 -79.35
CA SER A 638 -26.56 38.00 -79.87
C SER A 638 -25.57 37.25 -80.76
N LEU A 639 -25.16 36.04 -80.36
CA LEU A 639 -24.28 35.20 -81.18
C LEU A 639 -24.98 34.74 -82.47
N CYS A 640 -26.23 34.30 -82.37
CA CYS A 640 -27.01 33.89 -83.56
C CYS A 640 -27.23 35.04 -84.54
N PHE A 641 -27.45 36.25 -84.04
CA PHE A 641 -27.53 37.45 -84.89
C PHE A 641 -26.21 37.67 -85.64
N MET A 642 -25.08 37.62 -84.93
CA MET A 642 -23.76 37.83 -85.54
C MET A 642 -23.33 36.70 -86.48
N GLN A 643 -23.77 35.45 -86.28
CA GLN A 643 -23.55 34.35 -87.23
C GLN A 643 -24.25 34.55 -88.58
N LYS A 644 -25.32 35.35 -88.64
CA LYS A 644 -25.98 35.72 -89.91
C LYS A 644 -25.29 36.90 -90.61
N LYS A 645 -24.51 37.69 -89.87
CA LYS A 645 -23.82 38.90 -90.36
C LYS A 645 -22.36 38.64 -90.71
N CYS A 646 -21.68 37.80 -89.93
CA CYS A 646 -20.32 37.34 -90.16
C CYS A 646 -20.31 35.98 -90.87
N ASN A 647 -19.31 35.70 -91.72
CA ASN A 647 -19.08 34.35 -92.20
C ASN A 647 -18.62 33.43 -91.04
N PRO A 648 -19.07 32.17 -90.96
CA PRO A 648 -18.59 31.21 -89.96
C PRO A 648 -17.05 31.10 -90.00
N GLY A 649 -16.40 31.19 -88.84
CA GLY A 649 -14.93 31.12 -88.72
C GLY A 649 -14.17 32.38 -89.18
N SER A 650 -14.86 33.45 -89.58
CA SER A 650 -14.21 34.72 -89.93
C SER A 650 -13.71 35.49 -88.69
N ALA A 651 -12.74 36.38 -88.91
CA ALA A 651 -12.24 37.29 -87.87
C ALA A 651 -13.37 38.11 -87.20
N CYS A 652 -14.40 38.49 -87.96
CA CYS A 652 -15.63 39.14 -87.46
C CYS A 652 -16.28 38.37 -86.31
N LEU A 653 -16.51 37.06 -86.51
CA LEU A 653 -17.21 36.24 -85.52
C LEU A 653 -16.31 35.89 -84.33
N VAL A 654 -15.03 35.63 -84.58
CA VAL A 654 -14.04 35.29 -83.54
C VAL A 654 -13.78 36.49 -82.63
N SER A 655 -13.48 37.67 -83.19
CA SER A 655 -13.23 38.89 -82.40
C SER A 655 -14.47 39.32 -81.60
N PHE A 656 -15.68 39.18 -82.17
CA PHE A 656 -16.94 39.42 -81.44
C PHE A 656 -17.14 38.46 -80.27
N GLN A 657 -16.91 37.16 -80.50
CA GLN A 657 -17.01 36.14 -79.46
C GLN A 657 -15.98 36.38 -78.35
N ASP A 658 -14.71 36.63 -78.70
CA ASP A 658 -13.63 36.87 -77.75
C ASP A 658 -13.93 38.06 -76.82
N ALA A 659 -14.38 39.19 -77.39
CA ALA A 659 -14.73 40.38 -76.60
C ALA A 659 -15.87 40.13 -75.61
N ARG A 660 -16.94 39.42 -76.03
CA ARG A 660 -18.08 39.08 -75.18
C ARG A 660 -17.74 38.02 -74.14
N VAL A 661 -17.05 36.96 -74.54
CA VAL A 661 -16.69 35.82 -73.69
C VAL A 661 -15.75 36.28 -72.58
N TYR A 662 -14.77 37.12 -72.89
CA TYR A 662 -13.86 37.73 -71.91
C TYR A 662 -14.62 38.63 -70.91
N ALA A 663 -15.53 39.49 -71.36
CA ALA A 663 -16.33 40.35 -70.49
C ALA A 663 -17.33 39.57 -69.62
N LYS A 664 -18.01 38.56 -70.17
CA LYS A 664 -18.92 37.68 -69.40
C LYS A 664 -18.17 36.89 -68.34
N ALA A 665 -16.99 36.37 -68.68
CA ALA A 665 -16.14 35.67 -67.72
C ALA A 665 -15.67 36.61 -66.60
N ALA A 666 -15.22 37.83 -66.93
CA ALA A 666 -14.86 38.85 -65.94
C ALA A 666 -16.04 39.22 -65.02
N ALA A 667 -17.23 39.49 -65.57
CA ALA A 667 -18.43 39.78 -64.77
C ALA A 667 -18.81 38.59 -63.87
N LYS A 668 -18.64 37.36 -64.35
CA LYS A 668 -18.90 36.14 -63.57
C LYS A 668 -17.87 35.97 -62.44
N ILE A 669 -16.59 36.24 -62.69
CA ILE A 669 -15.54 36.23 -61.65
C ILE A 669 -15.86 37.27 -60.59
N GLN A 670 -16.15 38.52 -60.99
CA GLN A 670 -16.43 39.61 -60.06
C GLN A 670 -17.66 39.35 -59.18
N SER A 671 -18.76 38.86 -59.75
CA SER A 671 -19.95 38.46 -58.97
C SER A 671 -19.65 37.30 -58.01
N THR A 672 -18.82 36.35 -58.43
CA THR A 672 -18.41 35.22 -57.59
C THR A 672 -17.51 35.68 -56.43
N LEU A 673 -16.57 36.60 -56.68
CA LEU A 673 -15.76 37.24 -55.63
C LEU A 673 -16.63 37.99 -54.62
N TYR A 674 -17.65 38.74 -55.08
CA TYR A 674 -18.56 39.43 -54.17
C TYR A 674 -19.39 38.47 -53.31
N MET A 675 -19.95 37.40 -53.89
CA MET A 675 -20.64 36.36 -53.11
C MET A 675 -19.71 35.68 -52.10
N MET A 676 -18.48 35.36 -52.52
CA MET A 676 -17.48 34.74 -51.65
C MET A 676 -17.12 35.64 -50.47
N ASN A 677 -16.91 36.94 -50.73
CA ASN A 677 -16.68 37.92 -49.68
C ASN A 677 -17.91 38.08 -48.77
N GLN A 678 -19.13 38.01 -49.31
CA GLN A 678 -20.35 38.02 -48.49
C GLN A 678 -20.43 36.81 -47.55
N ASP A 679 -20.19 35.61 -48.05
CA ASP A 679 -20.25 34.38 -47.26
C ASP A 679 -19.11 34.30 -46.25
N TYR A 680 -17.91 34.79 -46.59
CA TYR A 680 -16.74 34.72 -45.73
C TYR A 680 -16.69 35.83 -44.67
N GLN A 681 -16.72 37.10 -45.08
CA GLN A 681 -16.57 38.27 -44.19
C GLN A 681 -17.89 39.04 -43.97
N GLY A 682 -18.80 39.06 -44.95
CA GLY A 682 -20.05 39.81 -44.89
C GLY A 682 -19.90 41.28 -45.32
N ASN A 683 -20.98 42.06 -45.14
CA ASN A 683 -21.05 43.51 -45.41
C ASN A 683 -20.71 43.97 -46.84
N THR A 684 -20.96 43.14 -47.85
CA THR A 684 -20.68 43.49 -49.26
C THR A 684 -21.90 44.03 -50.03
N ASN A 685 -23.04 44.25 -49.35
CA ASN A 685 -24.34 44.54 -49.97
C ASN A 685 -24.76 43.52 -51.06
N TYR A 686 -24.18 42.31 -51.02
CA TYR A 686 -24.47 41.22 -51.94
C TYR A 686 -25.26 40.11 -51.24
N ASN A 687 -25.96 39.27 -52.01
CA ASN A 687 -26.64 38.10 -51.46
C ASN A 687 -25.65 36.97 -51.19
N ASN A 688 -25.88 36.21 -50.12
CA ASN A 688 -25.16 34.97 -49.84
C ASN A 688 -25.32 33.94 -50.97
N SER A 689 -24.38 33.00 -51.08
CA SER A 689 -24.48 31.97 -52.10
C SER A 689 -25.73 31.10 -51.93
N LYS A 690 -26.22 30.56 -53.05
CA LYS A 690 -27.40 29.69 -53.04
C LYS A 690 -27.10 28.43 -52.21
N GLY A 691 -27.87 28.22 -51.14
CA GLY A 691 -27.68 27.10 -50.22
C GLY A 691 -26.69 27.37 -49.08
N TRP A 692 -26.29 28.63 -48.87
CA TRP A 692 -25.42 29.02 -47.76
C TRP A 692 -25.98 28.58 -46.39
N PRO A 693 -25.24 27.77 -45.60
CA PRO A 693 -25.73 27.22 -44.33
C PRO A 693 -25.77 28.24 -43.19
N GLY A 694 -25.14 29.41 -43.34
CA GLY A 694 -25.05 30.41 -42.28
C GLY A 694 -26.22 31.38 -42.17
N GLY A 695 -27.26 31.22 -43.01
CA GLY A 695 -28.38 32.14 -43.05
C GLY A 695 -27.92 33.56 -43.40
N SER A 696 -28.15 34.53 -42.52
CA SER A 696 -27.69 35.91 -42.69
C SER A 696 -26.27 36.17 -42.16
N GLN A 697 -25.64 35.20 -41.50
CA GLN A 697 -24.28 35.38 -40.94
C GLN A 697 -23.19 34.89 -41.90
N SER A 698 -22.10 35.66 -41.96
CA SER A 698 -20.85 35.25 -42.60
C SER A 698 -20.04 34.32 -41.69
N LEU A 699 -19.13 33.55 -42.26
CA LEU A 699 -18.26 32.63 -41.52
C LEU A 699 -17.44 33.35 -40.44
N LEU A 700 -16.85 34.52 -40.76
CA LEU A 700 -16.07 35.29 -39.78
C LEU A 700 -16.94 35.83 -38.64
N ASN A 701 -18.15 36.32 -38.92
CA ASN A 701 -19.02 36.83 -37.88
C ASN A 701 -19.53 35.71 -36.94
N ALA A 702 -19.91 34.57 -37.51
CA ALA A 702 -20.28 33.38 -36.76
C ALA A 702 -19.08 32.87 -35.92
N GLY A 703 -17.88 32.85 -36.50
CA GLY A 703 -16.64 32.44 -35.84
C GLY A 703 -16.28 33.35 -34.67
N LEU A 704 -16.40 34.66 -34.83
CA LEU A 704 -16.15 35.65 -33.78
C LEU A 704 -17.14 35.48 -32.61
N THR A 705 -18.43 35.32 -32.94
CA THR A 705 -19.49 35.12 -31.95
C THR A 705 -19.22 33.86 -31.13
N TYR A 706 -18.85 32.76 -31.79
CA TYR A 706 -18.50 31.50 -31.14
C TYR A 706 -17.26 31.64 -30.25
N ALA A 707 -16.16 32.18 -30.78
CA ALA A 707 -14.90 32.34 -30.06
C ALA A 707 -15.05 33.24 -28.83
N THR A 708 -15.81 34.34 -28.94
CA THR A 708 -16.08 35.26 -27.84
C THR A 708 -16.88 34.58 -26.73
N LYS A 709 -17.95 33.85 -27.10
CA LYS A 709 -18.78 33.12 -26.14
C LYS A 709 -17.98 32.02 -25.42
N LEU A 710 -17.10 31.33 -26.14
CA LEU A 710 -16.24 30.29 -25.57
C LEU A 710 -15.15 30.84 -24.68
N ASN A 711 -14.54 31.96 -25.05
CA ASN A 711 -13.58 32.64 -24.19
C ASN A 711 -14.24 33.11 -22.88
N ALA A 712 -15.44 33.69 -22.95
CA ALA A 712 -16.20 34.07 -21.76
C ALA A 712 -16.49 32.85 -20.87
N PHE A 713 -16.91 31.72 -21.45
CA PHE A 713 -17.13 30.47 -20.72
C PHE A 713 -15.84 29.98 -20.00
N VAL A 714 -14.72 29.90 -20.72
CA VAL A 714 -13.43 29.45 -20.18
C VAL A 714 -12.89 30.36 -19.09
N THR A 715 -13.08 31.67 -19.20
CA THR A 715 -12.50 32.65 -18.27
C THR A 715 -13.40 32.99 -17.08
N THR A 716 -14.71 32.77 -17.18
CA THR A 716 -15.66 33.19 -16.12
C THR A 716 -16.41 32.02 -15.47
N GLN A 717 -16.81 31.02 -16.25
CA GLN A 717 -17.66 29.91 -15.77
C GLN A 717 -16.82 28.73 -15.26
N LEU A 718 -15.69 28.44 -15.92
CA LEU A 718 -14.78 27.34 -15.56
C LEU A 718 -13.93 27.61 -14.29
N PRO A 719 -13.36 28.81 -14.05
CA PRO A 719 -12.48 29.02 -12.91
C PRO A 719 -13.12 28.82 -11.53
N PRO A 720 -14.39 29.22 -11.29
CA PRO A 720 -15.09 28.88 -10.05
C PRO A 720 -15.14 27.38 -9.78
N LEU A 721 -15.33 26.55 -10.81
CA LEU A 721 -15.34 25.08 -10.69
C LEU A 721 -13.97 24.52 -10.30
N THR A 722 -12.88 25.16 -10.76
CA THR A 722 -11.51 24.73 -10.44
C THR A 722 -11.10 25.08 -9.00
N LYS A 723 -11.77 26.05 -8.38
CA LYS A 723 -11.53 26.51 -7.01
C LYS A 723 -12.44 25.85 -5.96
N LEU A 724 -13.32 24.94 -6.38
CA LEU A 724 -14.16 24.19 -5.44
C LEU A 724 -13.28 23.41 -4.47
N SER A 725 -13.57 23.57 -3.18
CA SER A 725 -12.86 22.90 -2.09
C SER A 725 -12.87 21.37 -2.25
N VAL A 726 -13.91 20.81 -2.85
CA VAL A 726 -14.03 19.37 -3.13
C VAL A 726 -12.77 18.79 -3.80
N TRP A 727 -12.10 19.55 -4.67
CA TRP A 727 -10.92 19.08 -5.39
C TRP A 727 -9.66 19.02 -4.52
N SER A 728 -9.45 20.02 -3.66
CA SER A 728 -8.33 19.97 -2.72
C SER A 728 -8.53 18.87 -1.70
N GLN A 729 -9.77 18.60 -1.29
CA GLN A 729 -10.09 17.53 -0.35
C GLN A 729 -9.93 16.13 -0.97
N ILE A 730 -10.35 15.91 -2.23
CA ILE A 730 -10.08 14.65 -2.94
C ILE A 730 -8.56 14.42 -3.06
N ASN A 731 -7.81 15.46 -3.41
CA ASN A 731 -6.34 15.35 -3.47
C ASN A 731 -5.74 15.07 -2.08
N ALA A 732 -6.30 15.62 -0.99
CA ALA A 732 -5.84 15.34 0.36
C ALA A 732 -6.09 13.88 0.77
N VAL A 733 -7.22 13.27 0.38
CA VAL A 733 -7.50 11.84 0.56
C VAL A 733 -6.47 10.99 -0.19
N GLU A 734 -6.19 11.32 -1.46
CA GLU A 734 -5.19 10.62 -2.29
C GLU A 734 -3.79 10.71 -1.67
N CYS A 735 -3.35 11.92 -1.33
CA CYS A 735 -2.02 12.15 -0.74
C CYS A 735 -1.87 11.46 0.63
N THR A 736 -2.93 11.41 1.44
CA THR A 736 -2.92 10.71 2.73
C THR A 736 -2.79 9.20 2.54
N SER A 737 -3.43 8.64 1.51
CA SER A 737 -3.39 7.20 1.22
C SER A 737 -2.05 6.73 0.64
N ASP A 738 -1.36 7.57 -0.14
CA ASP A 738 -0.10 7.19 -0.80
C ASP A 738 1.12 7.41 0.13
N ALA A 739 1.25 8.58 0.75
CA ALA A 739 2.39 8.88 1.63
C ALA A 739 2.21 8.35 3.07
N GLY A 740 0.95 8.25 3.52
CA GLY A 740 0.60 7.97 4.92
C GLY A 740 0.54 6.49 5.30
N CYS A 741 0.86 5.56 4.40
CA CYS A 741 0.87 4.12 4.66
C CYS A 741 2.25 3.54 4.99
N SER A 742 3.31 4.33 4.81
CA SER A 742 4.70 3.89 5.00
C SER A 742 5.07 3.47 6.42
N TRP A 743 4.32 3.96 7.43
CA TRP A 743 4.53 3.61 8.83
C TRP A 743 4.13 2.16 9.15
N ILE A 744 3.10 1.61 8.48
CA ILE A 744 2.64 0.23 8.73
C ILE A 744 3.77 -0.76 8.42
N ASN A 745 4.44 -0.55 7.28
CA ASN A 745 5.56 -1.38 6.85
C ASN A 745 6.77 -1.28 7.79
N GLN A 746 7.02 -0.10 8.36
CA GLN A 746 8.14 0.12 9.27
C GLN A 746 7.88 -0.49 10.65
N GLU A 747 6.67 -0.31 11.18
CA GLU A 747 6.26 -0.91 12.45
C GLU A 747 6.16 -2.44 12.37
N TYR A 748 5.72 -2.99 11.22
CA TYR A 748 5.76 -4.43 10.98
C TYR A 748 7.15 -5.00 11.16
N ALA A 749 8.15 -4.42 10.49
CA ALA A 749 9.51 -4.90 10.58
C ALA A 749 10.01 -4.88 12.03
N ILE A 750 9.66 -3.84 12.80
CA ILE A 750 10.02 -3.73 14.22
C ILE A 750 9.34 -4.82 15.05
N VAL A 751 8.02 -4.99 14.91
CA VAL A 751 7.25 -5.99 15.68
C VAL A 751 7.68 -7.41 15.31
N HIS A 752 7.90 -7.68 14.02
CA HIS A 752 8.39 -8.96 13.54
C HIS A 752 9.79 -9.25 14.10
N ASP A 753 10.73 -8.31 14.05
CA ASP A 753 12.08 -8.52 14.58
C ASP A 753 12.08 -8.72 16.10
N LEU A 754 11.31 -7.94 16.85
CA LEU A 754 11.17 -8.10 18.30
C LEU A 754 10.58 -9.46 18.67
N LEU A 755 9.55 -9.92 17.95
CA LEU A 755 8.90 -11.20 18.23
C LEU A 755 9.77 -12.39 17.80
N CYS A 756 10.25 -12.35 16.56
CA CYS A 756 10.79 -13.51 15.85
C CYS A 756 12.29 -13.64 15.97
N GLN A 757 13.03 -12.53 16.05
CA GLN A 757 14.48 -12.59 16.21
C GLN A 757 14.87 -12.49 17.69
N ASP A 758 14.31 -11.51 18.41
CA ASP A 758 14.73 -11.22 19.78
C ASP A 758 14.07 -12.16 20.79
N LEU A 759 12.74 -12.11 20.94
CA LEU A 759 12.04 -12.86 22.00
C LEU A 759 12.15 -14.37 21.83
N LEU A 760 11.95 -14.88 20.61
CA LEU A 760 12.12 -16.30 20.31
C LEU A 760 13.55 -16.77 20.62
N GLY A 761 14.56 -16.05 20.14
CA GLY A 761 15.96 -16.40 20.35
C GLY A 761 16.37 -16.38 21.82
N LEU A 762 15.94 -15.35 22.55
CA LEU A 762 16.21 -15.22 23.99
C LEU A 762 15.52 -16.33 24.81
N CYS A 763 14.25 -16.64 24.53
CA CYS A 763 13.53 -17.71 25.23
C CYS A 763 14.18 -19.09 25.01
N LEU A 764 14.58 -19.40 23.78
CA LEU A 764 15.23 -20.67 23.46
C LEU A 764 16.61 -20.80 24.12
N ASN A 765 17.37 -19.71 24.17
CA ASN A 765 18.67 -19.69 24.84
C ASN A 765 18.56 -19.87 26.37
N ILE A 766 17.56 -19.25 27.01
CA ILE A 766 17.28 -19.49 28.43
C ILE A 766 16.91 -20.95 28.65
N ALA A 767 16.04 -21.51 27.79
CA ALA A 767 15.65 -22.92 27.88
C ALA A 767 16.88 -23.85 27.79
N LEU A 768 17.79 -23.59 26.85
CA LEU A 768 19.03 -24.33 26.69
C LEU A 768 19.94 -24.20 27.92
N CYS A 769 20.09 -22.99 28.48
CA CYS A 769 20.90 -22.78 29.68
C CYS A 769 20.34 -23.52 30.90
N VAL A 770 19.03 -23.47 31.12
CA VAL A 770 18.36 -24.19 32.22
C VAL A 770 18.50 -25.70 32.02
N PHE A 771 18.37 -26.18 30.78
CA PHE A 771 18.54 -27.59 30.44
C PHE A 771 19.98 -28.08 30.70
N LEU A 772 20.98 -27.30 30.30
CA LEU A 772 22.40 -27.60 30.57
C LEU A 772 22.70 -27.60 32.07
N VAL A 773 22.12 -26.66 32.84
CA VAL A 773 22.23 -26.67 34.31
C VAL A 773 21.67 -27.97 34.88
N ALA A 774 20.50 -28.42 34.43
CA ALA A 774 19.93 -29.70 34.85
C ALA A 774 20.88 -30.87 34.55
N LEU A 775 21.44 -30.91 33.33
CA LEU A 775 22.39 -31.94 32.93
C LEU A 775 23.68 -31.93 33.76
N PHE A 776 24.22 -30.77 34.13
CA PHE A 776 25.43 -30.67 34.94
C PHE A 776 25.19 -30.94 36.43
N LEU A 777 23.97 -30.74 36.94
CA LEU A 777 23.61 -31.06 38.33
C LEU A 777 23.64 -32.58 38.61
N LEU A 778 23.35 -33.42 37.62
CA LEU A 778 23.42 -34.89 37.76
C LEU A 778 24.83 -35.42 38.08
N PRO A 779 25.88 -35.18 37.25
CA PRO A 779 27.23 -35.62 37.57
C PRO A 779 27.79 -34.90 38.80
N LEU A 780 27.39 -33.66 39.08
CA LEU A 780 27.75 -32.95 40.30
C LEU A 780 27.18 -33.66 41.55
N ALA A 781 25.93 -34.12 41.51
CA ALA A 781 25.33 -34.92 42.59
C ALA A 781 26.06 -36.27 42.77
N VAL A 782 26.40 -36.96 41.68
CA VAL A 782 27.19 -38.20 41.71
C VAL A 782 28.57 -37.95 42.34
N CYS A 783 29.27 -36.90 41.93
CA CYS A 783 30.55 -36.51 42.50
C CYS A 783 30.41 -36.19 44.01
N GLY A 784 29.35 -35.48 44.40
CA GLY A 784 29.03 -35.20 45.81
C GLY A 784 28.84 -36.47 46.63
N ILE A 785 28.12 -37.46 46.12
CA ILE A 785 27.92 -38.79 46.74
C ILE A 785 29.25 -39.52 46.90
N LEU A 786 30.08 -39.56 45.84
CA LEU A 786 31.39 -40.21 45.85
C LEU A 786 32.35 -39.54 46.84
N LEU A 787 32.45 -38.22 46.82
CA LEU A 787 33.30 -37.44 47.72
C LEU A 787 32.87 -37.63 49.18
N GLN A 788 31.57 -37.61 49.45
CA GLN A 788 31.01 -37.84 50.79
C GLN A 788 31.43 -39.20 51.36
N LYS A 789 31.47 -40.25 50.53
CA LYS A 789 31.94 -41.58 50.97
C LYS A 789 33.47 -41.63 51.09
N ARG A 790 34.19 -41.13 50.09
CA ARG A 790 35.66 -41.25 50.01
C ARG A 790 36.38 -40.42 51.08
N LEU A 791 35.89 -39.22 51.37
CA LEU A 791 36.44 -38.37 52.45
C LEU A 791 36.20 -38.95 53.86
N ARG A 792 35.15 -39.78 54.04
CA ARG A 792 34.95 -40.56 55.26
C ARG A 792 35.85 -41.80 55.32
N GLY A 793 36.13 -42.43 54.18
CA GLY A 793 36.96 -43.65 54.09
C GLY A 793 38.47 -43.43 54.26
N ILE A 794 39.00 -42.26 53.93
CA ILE A 794 40.36 -41.87 54.35
C ILE A 794 40.54 -41.95 55.88
N ARG A 795 39.43 -41.86 56.64
CA ARG A 795 39.43 -41.88 58.10
C ARG A 795 39.19 -43.27 58.70
N GLY A 796 38.78 -44.26 57.90
CA GLY A 796 38.53 -45.64 58.33
C GLY A 796 39.54 -46.68 57.79
N GLY A 797 40.32 -46.31 56.77
CA GLY A 797 41.41 -47.13 56.26
C GLY A 797 42.71 -46.90 57.01
N THR A 798 43.29 -47.98 57.50
CA THR A 798 44.59 -48.12 58.18
C THR A 798 45.78 -47.63 57.34
N TYR A 799 45.91 -46.32 57.17
CA TYR A 799 47.22 -45.70 56.89
C TYR A 799 47.91 -45.21 58.18
N GLY A 800 47.22 -45.26 59.32
CA GLY A 800 47.83 -45.09 60.64
C GLY A 800 48.55 -46.34 61.16
N ASN A 801 48.33 -47.51 60.55
CA ASN A 801 48.83 -48.81 61.02
C ASN A 801 49.64 -49.59 59.97
N MET A 802 50.21 -48.93 58.94
CA MET A 802 51.35 -49.56 58.25
C MET A 802 52.54 -49.45 59.20
N GLU A 803 52.79 -50.56 59.91
CA GLU A 803 53.96 -50.90 60.73
C GLU A 803 54.63 -49.71 61.42
N GLN A 804 54.27 -49.47 62.69
CA GLN A 804 55.30 -49.02 63.61
C GLN A 804 56.32 -50.17 63.72
N PRO A 805 57.59 -49.99 63.31
CA PRO A 805 58.61 -50.90 63.80
C PRO A 805 58.62 -50.75 65.31
N GLU A 806 58.67 -51.87 66.03
CA GLU A 806 58.79 -51.92 67.49
C GLU A 806 59.77 -50.83 67.96
N ALA A 807 59.29 -49.97 68.84
CA ALA A 807 60.08 -48.86 69.36
C ALA A 807 61.34 -49.43 70.03
N PRO A 808 62.55 -48.99 69.65
CA PRO A 808 63.72 -49.26 70.47
C PRO A 808 63.59 -48.46 71.76
N ALA A 809 64.14 -49.02 72.85
CA ALA A 809 64.10 -48.50 74.22
C ALA A 809 64.34 -46.97 74.31
N PRO A 810 63.71 -46.30 75.30
CA PRO A 810 63.69 -44.84 75.35
C PRO A 810 65.11 -44.27 75.52
N GLY A 811 65.57 -43.51 74.52
CA GLY A 811 66.82 -42.75 74.60
C GLY A 811 67.64 -42.60 73.31
N VAL A 812 67.33 -43.30 72.21
CA VAL A 812 68.17 -43.26 71.00
C VAL A 812 67.44 -42.66 69.80
N GLN A 813 67.88 -41.51 69.31
CA GLN A 813 67.43 -40.96 68.03
C GLN A 813 68.17 -41.64 66.86
N LEU A 814 67.46 -42.46 66.09
CA LEU A 814 67.96 -43.01 64.82
C LEU A 814 68.15 -41.91 63.77
N THR A 815 69.28 -41.96 63.07
CA THR A 815 69.62 -40.98 62.03
C THR A 815 68.73 -41.15 60.77
N PRO A 816 68.54 -40.10 59.96
CA PRO A 816 67.66 -40.13 58.77
C PRO A 816 67.99 -41.24 57.77
N LYS A 817 69.26 -41.63 57.68
CA LYS A 817 69.74 -42.69 56.78
C LYS A 817 69.25 -44.08 57.19
N GLN A 818 69.16 -44.35 58.49
CA GLN A 818 68.66 -45.63 59.03
C GLN A 818 67.14 -45.76 58.86
N LYS A 819 66.41 -44.65 58.96
CA LYS A 819 64.96 -44.62 58.64
C LYS A 819 64.66 -44.84 57.17
N LEU A 820 65.56 -44.40 56.28
CA LEU A 820 65.41 -44.60 54.84
C LEU A 820 65.71 -46.05 54.43
N GLN A 821 66.72 -46.68 55.04
CA GLN A 821 67.06 -48.08 54.79
C GLN A 821 65.92 -49.03 55.20
N ALA A 822 65.33 -48.81 56.39
CA ALA A 822 64.19 -49.60 56.86
C ALA A 822 62.93 -49.48 55.97
N LYS A 823 62.71 -48.30 55.37
CA LYS A 823 61.63 -48.10 54.40
C LYS A 823 61.88 -48.79 53.05
N LEU A 824 63.15 -48.90 52.64
CA LEU A 824 63.53 -49.55 51.39
C LEU A 824 63.41 -51.08 51.52
N ASP A 825 63.75 -51.65 52.68
CA ASP A 825 63.62 -53.08 52.95
C ASP A 825 62.14 -53.52 53.05
N ALA A 826 61.25 -52.65 53.55
CA ALA A 826 59.80 -52.93 53.58
C ALA A 826 59.15 -52.96 52.18
N LEU A 827 59.71 -52.24 51.20
CA LEU A 827 59.20 -52.19 49.83
C LEU A 827 59.62 -53.39 48.96
N THR A 828 60.60 -54.18 49.40
CA THR A 828 61.15 -55.31 48.61
C THR A 828 60.51 -56.67 48.93
N LYS A 829 59.70 -56.78 49.98
CA LYS A 829 58.94 -58.01 50.28
C LYS A 829 57.57 -57.96 49.59
N GLY A 830 57.44 -58.76 48.53
CA GLY A 830 56.18 -58.98 47.79
C GLY A 830 55.06 -59.57 48.67
N PRO A 831 53.81 -59.60 48.15
CA PRO A 831 52.62 -59.79 48.98
C PRO A 831 52.48 -61.23 49.49
N PRO A 832 52.01 -61.45 50.74
CA PRO A 832 51.49 -62.76 51.13
C PRO A 832 50.02 -62.91 50.71
N THR A 833 49.75 -64.06 50.08
CA THR A 833 48.44 -64.64 49.78
C THR A 833 47.59 -64.82 51.04
N VAL A 834 46.33 -64.35 51.03
CA VAL A 834 45.05 -65.09 50.86
C VAL A 834 43.92 -64.07 50.73
#